data_AF-A0AAN6GMH2-F1
#
_entry.id   AF-A0AAN6GMH2-F1
#
_cell.length_a   1.000
_cell.length_b   1.000
_cell.length_c   1.000
_cell.angle_alpha   90.00
_cell.angle_beta   90.00
_cell.angle_gamma   90.00
#
_symmetry.space_group_name_H-M   'P 1'
#
loop_
_entity.id
_entity.type
_entity.pdbx_description
1 polymer ?
#
loop_
_entity_poly.entity_id
_entity_poly.type
_entity_poly.pdbx_seq_one_letter_code
_entity_poly.pdbx_strand_id
1 'polypeptide(L)'
;MLKLFPKSKRRQQQPQSGTAVSTSHQQQQQLLTLDGLSNADDITALSIDNLTLDDGLNVSQDVIDLFSELVSIIPHAGAPLKGALLSVKKILQARQEVKDNEDACERYLEKVMRIFRDFARAAKASGCPITPGSATALLLEPAIQHLRSVHAQLLILSEVGTFKGTIKRIVIKNKLDDLYKETDALVARLATQNTIVLTLRSDAERARTQGSAQSETALTPSAGSPAQDRNVPATRQITSADAVTKTGVASVAAVNEPCQINDPANNDLLTDARPDLERVGAAVRTEIKRRSTLDESGADVGSNQQTEAAPAVRSVYPMTAEESAQLKQIQNQMRRQYSRGGDGADLAGVYDDDDEEKTEGSDDSEDDPGQTAVELLDILCSATAASGKETVSQLERLCAALDDLGLFEEAVEVATLLTALCRRKLSDSGYPRDRANLASVLIDLSFAFFRVGRWDEADASSSEALAILQDMARRDPKRYNPLFATALRIRSVHHSNAGRPEEALQCTQQSIDIYRSLRLDHPNLYGSALSAALNNYSLRLSEAGKHPEALAASEECVKMRRALHQARPAAYEAHLAMALNTYSLQLSEAGKHPEALAASEECVKMRRALHQARPAAYEADLAMALNNYSLRLSEAGKHAEALAASEESVKMYRALHQARPAAYEADLAMALNNYSLRLSEAGKHPEALAASEESVKMRRALHQARPAAYEADLAMALNNYSLRLSEAGKHAEALAASEEYVTMYRALHRARPAAYEADLARALNNFSLRLSEAGKHAEALAASEESVKMRRALHQARPAAYEADLAMALNTYSLQLSEAGKHPEALAAIEESVKMYRALHQARPAAYEADLAMALNTYSNRLSEAGKHPKALAASEECVKMYRALHQARPAAYEADLAMALNNYSTELSDAGKHPEALAAIEESVKMRRALHQARPAAYEADLAMALNNYSLRLSEAGKRAEALAASEEYVTMYRALHQARPVAYEADLASALRNYSIDLNCAGRHKDALQAIEDSLASYQRLNQQRPEAFQQHLQRAEGTRNWIRSRS
;
A
#
# COMPACT_ATOMS: atom_id res chain seq x y z
N MET A 1 -30.33 44.72 16.50
CA MET A 1 -30.09 45.84 15.56
C MET A 1 -29.99 45.29 14.14
N LEU A 2 -30.21 46.13 13.13
CA LEU A 2 -29.73 45.97 11.73
C LEU A 2 -28.19 45.71 11.74
N LYS A 3 -27.48 45.14 10.74
CA LYS A 3 -27.59 44.95 9.27
C LYS A 3 -26.46 43.93 8.86
N LEU A 4 -26.25 43.35 7.67
CA LEU A 4 -26.90 43.28 6.34
C LEU A 4 -26.26 42.10 5.53
N PHE A 5 -27.01 41.27 4.79
CA PHE A 5 -26.53 40.60 3.56
C PHE A 5 -27.71 40.40 2.57
N PRO A 6 -27.57 40.72 1.26
CA PRO A 6 -28.69 40.69 0.31
C PRO A 6 -28.88 39.34 -0.41
N LYS A 7 -30.12 39.06 -0.81
CA LYS A 7 -30.51 37.90 -1.64
C LYS A 7 -30.35 38.17 -3.14
N SER A 8 -30.42 37.08 -3.92
CA SER A 8 -30.84 36.94 -5.33
C SER A 8 -29.72 36.51 -6.31
N LYS A 9 -30.01 35.74 -7.38
CA LYS A 9 -31.31 35.27 -7.90
C LYS A 9 -31.16 33.91 -8.62
N ARG A 10 -32.13 33.00 -8.50
CA ARG A 10 -32.23 31.82 -9.38
C ARG A 10 -32.54 32.27 -10.82
N ARG A 11 -32.05 31.52 -11.80
CA ARG A 11 -32.69 31.38 -13.12
C ARG A 11 -32.79 29.89 -13.45
N GLN A 12 -33.98 29.47 -13.88
CA GLN A 12 -34.21 28.13 -14.43
C GLN A 12 -33.97 28.18 -15.94
N GLN A 13 -33.50 27.08 -16.52
CA GLN A 13 -33.81 26.69 -17.89
C GLN A 13 -33.77 25.16 -17.97
N GLN A 14 -34.74 24.57 -18.67
CA GLN A 14 -34.82 23.13 -18.95
C GLN A 14 -34.28 22.87 -20.38
N PRO A 15 -33.93 21.61 -20.71
CA PRO A 15 -33.14 21.30 -21.90
C PRO A 15 -33.94 21.31 -23.20
N GLN A 16 -33.22 21.44 -24.33
CA GLN A 16 -33.69 21.01 -25.65
C GLN A 16 -32.66 20.06 -26.28
N SER A 17 -33.16 19.17 -27.13
CA SER A 17 -32.42 18.06 -27.75
C SER A 17 -31.64 18.50 -29.00
N GLY A 18 -30.53 17.82 -29.28
CA GLY A 18 -29.70 18.06 -30.47
C GLY A 18 -28.81 16.86 -30.82
N THR A 19 -29.36 15.87 -31.52
CA THR A 19 -28.64 14.67 -31.96
C THR A 19 -27.70 14.98 -33.13
N ALA A 20 -26.47 15.40 -32.82
CA ALA A 20 -25.40 15.59 -33.81
C ALA A 20 -24.00 15.09 -33.36
N VAL A 21 -23.77 14.91 -32.05
CA VAL A 21 -22.42 14.62 -31.48
C VAL A 21 -21.99 13.16 -31.63
N SER A 22 -22.93 12.21 -31.77
CA SER A 22 -22.63 10.77 -31.61
C SER A 22 -21.61 10.20 -32.62
N THR A 23 -21.58 10.70 -33.86
CA THR A 23 -20.66 10.18 -34.89
C THR A 23 -19.30 10.86 -34.85
N SER A 24 -19.22 12.16 -34.59
CA SER A 24 -17.93 12.85 -34.44
C SER A 24 -17.19 12.40 -33.19
N HIS A 25 -17.88 12.18 -32.07
CA HIS A 25 -17.23 11.64 -30.87
C HIS A 25 -16.74 10.20 -31.04
N GLN A 26 -17.44 9.32 -31.77
CA GLN A 26 -16.90 7.97 -32.03
C GLN A 26 -15.64 8.01 -32.91
N GLN A 27 -15.58 8.87 -33.93
CA GLN A 27 -14.37 9.03 -34.74
C GLN A 27 -13.22 9.73 -33.98
N GLN A 28 -13.52 10.69 -33.09
CA GLN A 28 -12.50 11.30 -32.21
C GLN A 28 -11.98 10.31 -31.16
N GLN A 29 -12.84 9.52 -30.52
CA GLN A 29 -12.43 8.53 -29.51
C GLN A 29 -11.55 7.41 -30.09
N GLN A 30 -11.77 7.03 -31.35
CA GLN A 30 -10.90 6.09 -32.08
C GLN A 30 -9.52 6.66 -32.47
N LEU A 31 -9.30 7.98 -32.39
CA LEU A 31 -8.00 8.63 -32.66
C LEU A 31 -7.30 9.14 -31.38
N LEU A 32 -8.04 9.29 -30.28
CA LEU A 32 -7.49 9.69 -28.98
C LEU A 32 -6.79 8.52 -28.26
N THR A 33 -7.20 7.28 -28.48
CA THR A 33 -6.66 6.07 -27.84
C THR A 33 -5.39 5.55 -28.52
N LEU A 34 -4.30 6.32 -28.43
CA LEU A 34 -3.00 5.99 -29.06
C LEU A 34 -1.88 5.59 -28.07
N ASP A 35 -2.11 5.74 -26.75
CA ASP A 35 -1.16 5.28 -25.72
C ASP A 35 -1.19 3.75 -25.51
N GLY A 36 -2.11 3.04 -26.21
CA GLY A 36 -2.18 1.58 -26.22
C GLY A 36 -1.28 0.89 -27.26
N LEU A 37 -0.57 1.64 -28.11
CA LEU A 37 0.31 1.07 -29.15
C LEU A 37 1.78 1.06 -28.69
N SER A 38 2.12 0.09 -27.85
CA SER A 38 3.48 -0.13 -27.33
C SER A 38 4.43 -0.82 -28.32
N ASN A 39 3.91 -1.41 -29.41
CA ASN A 39 4.72 -2.09 -30.42
C ASN A 39 5.15 -1.15 -31.55
N ALA A 40 6.40 -1.32 -32.01
CA ALA A 40 6.95 -0.51 -33.09
C ALA A 40 6.22 -0.72 -34.45
N ASP A 41 5.73 -1.94 -34.70
CA ASP A 41 5.12 -2.31 -35.98
C ASP A 41 3.79 -1.57 -36.22
N ASP A 42 2.93 -1.45 -35.21
CA ASP A 42 1.64 -0.74 -35.31
C ASP A 42 1.84 0.74 -35.69
N ILE A 43 2.89 1.37 -35.17
CA ILE A 43 3.28 2.75 -35.50
C ILE A 43 3.73 2.85 -36.98
N THR A 44 4.32 1.81 -37.56
CA THR A 44 4.71 1.82 -38.99
C THR A 44 3.54 1.78 -39.95
N ALA A 45 2.36 1.27 -39.56
CA ALA A 45 1.21 1.09 -40.45
C ALA A 45 0.38 2.37 -40.76
N LEU A 46 0.34 3.35 -39.85
CA LEU A 46 -0.52 4.55 -39.99
C LEU A 46 -0.10 5.50 -41.13
N SER A 47 -1.01 6.04 -41.93
CA SER A 47 -0.68 7.18 -42.82
C SER A 47 -0.45 8.46 -42.01
N ILE A 48 0.42 9.34 -42.50
CA ILE A 48 0.48 10.75 -42.06
C ILE A 48 0.31 11.59 -43.31
N ASP A 49 -0.86 12.20 -43.44
CA ASP A 49 -1.19 13.07 -44.56
C ASP A 49 -0.76 14.51 -44.24
N ASN A 50 -0.44 15.30 -45.29
CA ASN A 50 -0.03 16.71 -45.14
C ASN A 50 -1.09 17.55 -44.41
N LEU A 51 -0.65 18.65 -43.78
CA LEU A 51 -1.56 19.65 -43.21
C LEU A 51 -2.27 20.42 -44.32
N THR A 52 -3.55 20.72 -44.12
CA THR A 52 -4.37 21.53 -45.02
C THR A 52 -4.99 22.72 -44.28
N LEU A 53 -5.34 23.79 -45.01
CA LEU A 53 -6.03 24.94 -44.43
C LEU A 53 -7.44 24.58 -43.88
N ASP A 54 -8.06 23.51 -44.41
CA ASP A 54 -9.36 23.02 -43.96
C ASP A 54 -9.29 22.20 -42.65
N ASP A 55 -8.09 21.85 -42.13
CA ASP A 55 -7.91 21.26 -40.78
C ASP A 55 -8.30 22.26 -39.65
N GLY A 56 -8.68 23.51 -39.97
CA GLY A 56 -9.03 24.56 -39.01
C GLY A 56 -7.82 25.18 -38.30
N LEU A 57 -6.62 24.95 -38.83
CA LEU A 57 -5.34 25.32 -38.22
C LEU A 57 -4.84 26.64 -38.80
N ASN A 58 -5.09 27.73 -38.08
CA ASN A 58 -4.66 29.10 -38.42
C ASN A 58 -3.16 29.30 -38.15
N VAL A 59 -2.32 28.63 -38.92
CA VAL A 59 -0.86 28.46 -38.72
C VAL A 59 -0.10 29.04 -39.93
N SER A 60 1.13 29.52 -39.74
CA SER A 60 1.95 30.09 -40.80
C SER A 60 2.28 29.09 -41.91
N GLN A 61 2.46 29.62 -43.14
CA GLN A 61 2.85 28.83 -44.30
C GLN A 61 4.21 28.13 -44.08
N ASP A 62 5.17 28.80 -43.42
CA ASP A 62 6.49 28.24 -43.13
C ASP A 62 6.41 26.93 -42.33
N VAL A 63 5.47 26.84 -41.38
CA VAL A 63 5.20 25.62 -40.60
C VAL A 63 4.50 24.54 -41.42
N ILE A 64 3.53 24.92 -42.27
CA ILE A 64 2.83 23.97 -43.17
C ILE A 64 3.81 23.36 -44.19
N ASP A 65 4.71 24.18 -44.72
CA ASP A 65 5.76 23.77 -45.65
C ASP A 65 6.82 22.89 -44.95
N LEU A 66 7.26 23.25 -43.74
CA LEU A 66 8.16 22.44 -42.90
C LEU A 66 7.58 21.05 -42.59
N PHE A 67 6.29 20.98 -42.21
CA PHE A 67 5.61 19.73 -41.92
C PHE A 67 5.44 18.87 -43.18
N SER A 68 5.07 19.49 -44.30
CA SER A 68 4.89 18.78 -45.58
C SER A 68 6.23 18.28 -46.15
N GLU A 69 7.32 19.05 -46.01
CA GLU A 69 8.67 18.58 -46.35
C GLU A 69 9.04 17.36 -45.50
N LEU A 70 8.80 17.44 -44.18
CA LEU A 70 9.02 16.34 -43.26
C LEU A 70 8.25 15.08 -43.64
N VAL A 71 6.95 15.18 -43.92
CA VAL A 71 6.11 14.04 -44.36
C VAL A 71 6.69 13.39 -45.63
N SER A 72 7.23 14.17 -46.57
CA SER A 72 7.91 13.64 -47.78
C SER A 72 9.25 12.92 -47.51
N ILE A 73 9.79 13.00 -46.29
CA ILE A 73 11.08 12.44 -45.87
C ILE A 73 10.91 11.31 -44.83
N ILE A 74 9.82 11.32 -44.03
CA ILE A 74 9.47 10.25 -43.05
C ILE A 74 9.66 8.82 -43.60
N PRO A 75 9.25 8.47 -44.84
CA PRO A 75 9.39 7.10 -45.37
C PRO A 75 10.83 6.59 -45.51
N HIS A 76 11.84 7.42 -45.26
CA HIS A 76 13.25 7.03 -45.24
C HIS A 76 13.92 7.35 -43.89
N ALA A 77 13.17 7.87 -42.92
CA ALA A 77 13.69 8.37 -41.64
C ALA A 77 13.28 7.50 -40.44
N GLY A 78 12.21 6.71 -40.52
CA GLY A 78 11.89 5.66 -39.54
C GLY A 78 10.82 6.00 -38.50
N ALA A 79 10.47 5.00 -37.68
CA ALA A 79 9.29 5.03 -36.79
C ALA A 79 9.31 6.10 -35.66
N PRO A 80 10.45 6.41 -34.99
CA PRO A 80 10.46 7.40 -33.90
C PRO A 80 10.05 8.81 -34.37
N LEU A 81 10.57 9.26 -35.51
CA LEU A 81 10.23 10.57 -36.10
C LEU A 81 8.78 10.63 -36.61
N LYS A 82 8.25 9.49 -37.08
CA LYS A 82 6.84 9.33 -37.44
C LYS A 82 5.92 9.52 -36.23
N GLY A 83 6.26 8.90 -35.10
CA GLY A 83 5.55 9.09 -33.83
C GLY A 83 5.62 10.55 -33.34
N ALA A 84 6.78 11.18 -33.44
CA ALA A 84 6.97 12.58 -33.04
C ALA A 84 6.09 13.56 -33.84
N LEU A 85 5.90 13.33 -35.14
CA LEU A 85 5.06 14.20 -35.98
C LEU A 85 3.55 13.99 -35.79
N LEU A 86 3.13 12.80 -35.33
CA LEU A 86 1.78 12.60 -34.80
C LEU A 86 1.55 13.43 -33.52
N SER A 87 2.53 13.50 -32.61
CA SER A 87 2.46 14.40 -31.44
C SER A 87 2.40 15.87 -31.83
N VAL A 88 3.18 16.31 -32.83
CA VAL A 88 3.10 17.68 -33.38
C VAL A 88 1.71 17.98 -33.94
N LYS A 89 1.10 17.08 -34.72
CA LYS A 89 -0.26 17.28 -35.26
C LYS A 89 -1.31 17.40 -34.14
N LYS A 90 -1.18 16.61 -33.06
CA LYS A 90 -2.06 16.74 -31.87
C LYS A 90 -1.87 18.07 -31.12
N ILE A 91 -0.63 18.54 -30.93
CA ILE A 91 -0.37 19.85 -30.30
C ILE A 91 -0.94 21.01 -31.14
N LEU A 92 -0.81 20.93 -32.47
CA LEU A 92 -1.43 21.91 -33.38
C LEU A 92 -2.97 21.93 -33.23
N GLN A 93 -3.61 20.77 -33.11
CA GLN A 93 -5.06 20.68 -32.91
C GLN A 93 -5.51 21.26 -31.55
N ALA A 94 -4.74 21.03 -30.47
CA ALA A 94 -5.00 21.63 -29.15
C ALA A 94 -4.78 23.16 -29.08
N ARG A 95 -4.05 23.75 -30.05
CA ARG A 95 -3.67 25.18 -30.06
C ARG A 95 -4.86 26.14 -29.97
N GLN A 96 -6.03 25.78 -30.53
CA GLN A 96 -7.22 26.64 -30.51
C GLN A 96 -7.72 26.97 -29.09
N GLU A 97 -7.40 26.13 -28.10
CA GLU A 97 -7.81 26.33 -26.70
C GLU A 97 -6.89 27.31 -25.94
N VAL A 98 -5.77 27.72 -26.56
CA VAL A 98 -4.69 28.52 -25.95
C VAL A 98 -4.62 29.94 -26.53
N LYS A 99 -5.78 30.61 -26.61
CA LYS A 99 -5.90 32.00 -27.09
C LYS A 99 -4.90 32.95 -26.43
N ASP A 100 -4.43 33.90 -27.24
CA ASP A 100 -3.43 34.94 -26.93
C ASP A 100 -1.97 34.46 -26.77
N ASN A 101 -1.67 33.15 -26.87
CA ASN A 101 -0.30 32.60 -26.83
C ASN A 101 0.11 31.88 -28.13
N GLU A 102 -0.64 32.08 -29.21
CA GLU A 102 -0.52 31.34 -30.49
C GLU A 102 0.90 31.44 -31.10
N ASP A 103 1.54 32.62 -31.06
CA ASP A 103 2.92 32.86 -31.53
C ASP A 103 4.00 32.05 -30.77
N ALA A 104 3.79 31.79 -29.48
CA ALA A 104 4.78 31.14 -28.63
C ALA A 104 4.83 29.64 -28.90
N CYS A 105 3.66 28.99 -29.00
CA CYS A 105 3.55 27.61 -29.47
C CYS A 105 4.10 27.47 -30.91
N GLU A 106 3.86 28.44 -31.78
CA GLU A 106 4.33 28.40 -33.17
C GLU A 106 5.86 28.43 -33.27
N ARG A 107 6.53 29.38 -32.61
CA ARG A 107 8.01 29.42 -32.55
C ARG A 107 8.62 28.16 -31.94
N TYR A 108 7.98 27.56 -30.94
CA TYR A 108 8.41 26.30 -30.34
C TYR A 108 8.30 25.14 -31.35
N LEU A 109 7.13 24.95 -31.96
CA LEU A 109 6.88 23.86 -32.90
C LEU A 109 7.76 23.97 -34.15
N GLU A 110 7.89 25.16 -34.73
CA GLU A 110 8.74 25.41 -35.90
C GLU A 110 10.20 24.99 -35.61
N LYS A 111 10.71 25.34 -34.42
CA LYS A 111 12.07 25.00 -34.01
C LYS A 111 12.27 23.50 -33.81
N VAL A 112 11.32 22.82 -33.16
CA VAL A 112 11.38 21.36 -32.97
C VAL A 112 11.27 20.61 -34.31
N MET A 113 10.41 21.07 -35.23
CA MET A 113 10.31 20.50 -36.58
C MET A 113 11.61 20.70 -37.39
N ARG A 114 12.28 21.84 -37.28
CA ARG A 114 13.61 22.04 -37.91
C ARG A 114 14.62 21.00 -37.44
N ILE A 115 14.68 20.67 -36.15
CA ILE A 115 15.55 19.59 -35.61
C ILE A 115 15.22 18.26 -36.29
N PHE A 116 13.95 17.84 -36.24
CA PHE A 116 13.51 16.56 -36.82
C PHE A 116 13.79 16.48 -38.32
N ARG A 117 13.62 17.58 -39.06
CA ARG A 117 13.91 17.63 -40.49
C ARG A 117 15.40 17.40 -40.77
N ASP A 118 16.28 17.98 -39.97
CA ASP A 118 17.72 17.89 -40.22
C ASP A 118 18.24 16.47 -39.87
N PHE A 119 17.67 15.81 -38.84
CA PHE A 119 17.86 14.36 -38.61
C PHE A 119 17.27 13.49 -39.73
N ALA A 120 16.04 13.78 -40.20
CA ALA A 120 15.37 13.02 -41.25
C ALA A 120 16.11 13.13 -42.60
N ARG A 121 16.64 14.31 -42.92
CA ARG A 121 17.52 14.55 -44.08
C ARG A 121 18.83 13.78 -43.94
N ALA A 122 19.44 13.71 -42.75
CA ALA A 122 20.66 12.94 -42.51
C ALA A 122 20.44 11.41 -42.64
N ALA A 123 19.31 10.89 -42.14
CA ALA A 123 18.89 9.49 -42.35
C ALA A 123 18.68 9.18 -43.84
N LYS A 124 17.94 10.04 -44.55
CA LYS A 124 17.70 9.94 -46.01
C LYS A 124 18.99 10.01 -46.83
N ALA A 125 19.94 10.87 -46.46
CA ALA A 125 21.23 11.01 -47.15
C ALA A 125 22.22 9.86 -46.87
N SER A 126 22.10 9.19 -45.71
CA SER A 126 22.89 8.00 -45.36
C SER A 126 22.23 6.68 -45.78
N GLY A 127 20.98 6.71 -46.26
CA GLY A 127 20.20 5.54 -46.65
C GLY A 127 19.78 4.64 -45.48
N CYS A 128 19.89 5.13 -44.25
CA CYS A 128 19.73 4.34 -43.02
C CYS A 128 18.58 4.92 -42.17
N PRO A 129 17.42 4.25 -42.08
CA PRO A 129 16.29 4.73 -41.28
C PRO A 129 16.59 4.61 -39.78
N ILE A 130 16.10 5.55 -38.99
CA ILE A 130 16.29 5.57 -37.53
C ILE A 130 15.32 4.55 -36.91
N THR A 131 15.86 3.48 -36.37
CA THR A 131 15.11 2.42 -35.68
C THR A 131 14.99 2.70 -34.18
N PRO A 132 13.91 2.26 -33.51
CA PRO A 132 13.80 2.34 -32.05
C PRO A 132 15.01 1.70 -31.36
N GLY A 133 15.54 2.35 -30.32
CA GLY A 133 16.71 1.87 -29.58
C GLY A 133 18.08 2.06 -30.27
N SER A 134 18.14 2.60 -31.49
CA SER A 134 19.41 3.03 -32.10
C SER A 134 20.04 4.20 -31.33
N ALA A 135 21.35 4.43 -31.46
CA ALA A 135 22.00 5.57 -30.80
C ALA A 135 21.40 6.91 -31.27
N THR A 136 21.07 6.99 -32.56
CA THR A 136 20.38 8.15 -33.15
C THR A 136 18.96 8.33 -32.58
N ALA A 137 18.22 7.24 -32.30
CA ALA A 137 16.90 7.33 -31.65
C ALA A 137 17.02 7.76 -30.18
N LEU A 138 18.01 7.26 -29.43
CA LEU A 138 18.23 7.65 -28.03
C LEU A 138 18.63 9.13 -27.88
N LEU A 139 19.30 9.71 -28.88
CA LEU A 139 19.57 11.16 -28.93
C LEU A 139 18.33 12.01 -29.25
N LEU A 140 17.34 11.44 -29.94
CA LEU A 140 16.06 12.10 -30.25
C LEU A 140 15.02 11.91 -29.14
N GLU A 141 15.07 10.81 -28.39
CA GLU A 141 14.05 10.44 -27.41
C GLU A 141 13.76 11.53 -26.36
N PRO A 142 14.74 12.29 -25.82
CA PRO A 142 14.45 13.43 -24.95
C PRO A 142 13.55 14.48 -25.62
N ALA A 143 13.80 14.84 -26.88
CA ALA A 143 12.97 15.81 -27.61
C ALA A 143 11.55 15.25 -27.89
N ILE A 144 11.43 13.94 -28.12
CA ILE A 144 10.14 13.26 -28.30
C ILE A 144 9.36 13.20 -26.97
N GLN A 145 10.04 12.94 -25.84
CA GLN A 145 9.45 12.94 -24.51
C GLN A 145 9.04 14.34 -24.05
N HIS A 146 9.86 15.37 -24.33
CA HIS A 146 9.47 16.76 -24.10
C HIS A 146 8.21 17.13 -24.91
N LEU A 147 8.09 16.74 -26.19
CA LEU A 147 6.85 16.95 -26.96
C LEU A 147 5.63 16.23 -26.36
N ARG A 148 5.78 14.95 -25.96
CA ARG A 148 4.71 14.19 -25.28
C ARG A 148 4.28 14.86 -23.97
N SER A 149 5.24 15.34 -23.18
CA SER A 149 5.00 16.06 -21.93
C SER A 149 4.31 17.41 -22.16
N VAL A 150 4.69 18.17 -23.19
CA VAL A 150 4.01 19.41 -23.59
C VAL A 150 2.58 19.13 -24.04
N HIS A 151 2.34 18.10 -24.84
CA HIS A 151 0.99 17.67 -25.24
C HIS A 151 0.11 17.31 -24.03
N ALA A 152 0.63 16.50 -23.09
CA ALA A 152 -0.09 16.11 -21.88
C ALA A 152 -0.39 17.31 -20.96
N GLN A 153 0.58 18.21 -20.77
CA GLN A 153 0.39 19.43 -19.97
C GLN A 153 -0.63 20.37 -20.62
N LEU A 154 -0.64 20.52 -21.95
CA LEU A 154 -1.65 21.33 -22.65
C LEU A 154 -3.07 20.77 -22.51
N LEU A 155 -3.26 19.44 -22.53
CA LEU A 155 -4.54 18.79 -22.24
C LEU A 155 -5.01 19.06 -20.80
N ILE A 156 -4.15 18.81 -19.80
CA ILE A 156 -4.45 19.12 -18.39
C ILE A 156 -4.82 20.61 -18.24
N LEU A 157 -4.14 21.49 -18.97
CA LEU A 157 -4.40 22.93 -18.93
C LEU A 157 -5.69 23.33 -19.67
N SER A 158 -6.18 22.60 -20.67
CA SER A 158 -7.47 22.92 -21.29
C SER A 158 -8.65 22.52 -20.40
N GLU A 159 -8.60 21.33 -19.79
CA GLU A 159 -9.65 20.78 -18.92
C GLU A 159 -9.95 21.63 -17.65
N VAL A 160 -9.00 22.43 -17.15
CA VAL A 160 -9.22 23.33 -15.99
C VAL A 160 -10.12 24.51 -16.37
N GLY A 161 -11.43 24.29 -16.25
CA GLY A 161 -12.53 25.17 -16.65
C GLY A 161 -12.95 26.29 -15.68
N THR A 162 -12.23 26.56 -14.59
CA THR A 162 -12.62 27.58 -13.57
C THR A 162 -11.46 28.38 -12.95
N PHE A 163 -10.54 28.93 -13.75
CA PHE A 163 -9.52 29.89 -13.24
C PHE A 163 -9.52 31.23 -13.99
N LYS A 164 -9.20 32.33 -13.28
CA LYS A 164 -9.17 33.69 -13.84
C LYS A 164 -8.17 33.76 -15.02
N GLY A 165 -8.68 33.94 -16.24
CA GLY A 165 -7.93 33.76 -17.48
C GLY A 165 -6.63 34.57 -17.66
N THR A 166 -6.46 35.69 -16.94
CA THR A 166 -5.18 36.43 -16.96
C THR A 166 -4.05 35.70 -16.22
N ILE A 167 -4.36 34.98 -15.14
CA ILE A 167 -3.35 34.15 -14.44
C ILE A 167 -3.01 32.92 -15.29
N LYS A 168 -4.03 32.25 -15.85
CA LYS A 168 -3.86 31.12 -16.78
C LYS A 168 -2.97 31.49 -17.98
N ARG A 169 -3.18 32.67 -18.60
CA ARG A 169 -2.34 33.17 -19.70
C ARG A 169 -0.88 33.41 -19.31
N ILE A 170 -0.60 34.03 -18.16
CA ILE A 170 0.77 34.30 -17.69
C ILE A 170 1.50 32.99 -17.36
N VAL A 171 0.84 32.06 -16.65
CA VAL A 171 1.45 30.76 -16.30
C VAL A 171 1.77 29.93 -17.54
N ILE A 172 0.83 29.85 -18.49
CA ILE A 172 1.06 29.14 -19.76
C ILE A 172 2.18 29.81 -20.56
N LYS A 173 2.19 31.15 -20.67
CA LYS A 173 3.23 31.85 -21.41
C LYS A 173 4.61 31.62 -20.80
N ASN A 174 4.76 31.84 -19.49
CA ASN A 174 6.04 31.64 -18.82
C ASN A 174 6.54 30.21 -18.99
N LYS A 175 5.66 29.20 -18.82
CA LYS A 175 6.05 27.80 -18.99
C LYS A 175 6.45 27.45 -20.41
N LEU A 176 5.77 28.01 -21.44
CA LEU A 176 6.19 27.88 -22.84
C LEU A 176 7.52 28.59 -23.13
N ASP A 177 7.73 29.79 -22.60
CA ASP A 177 8.99 30.54 -22.74
C ASP A 177 10.15 29.83 -22.01
N ASP A 178 9.89 29.10 -20.90
CA ASP A 178 10.88 28.27 -20.20
C ASP A 178 11.17 26.96 -20.94
N LEU A 179 10.14 26.24 -21.41
CA LEU A 179 10.28 25.05 -22.27
C LEU A 179 11.04 25.37 -23.58
N TYR A 180 10.89 26.59 -24.12
CA TYR A 180 11.66 27.06 -25.26
C TYR A 180 13.15 27.24 -24.90
N LYS A 181 13.50 27.72 -23.69
CA LYS A 181 14.90 27.79 -23.22
C LYS A 181 15.50 26.41 -22.97
N GLU A 182 14.73 25.49 -22.38
CA GLU A 182 15.11 24.08 -22.21
C GLU A 182 15.42 23.45 -23.59
N THR A 183 14.57 23.72 -24.59
CA THR A 183 14.77 23.29 -25.97
C THR A 183 16.01 23.93 -26.61
N ASP A 184 16.29 25.21 -26.35
CA ASP A 184 17.47 25.89 -26.88
C ASP A 184 18.78 25.37 -26.25
N ALA A 185 18.77 25.01 -24.96
CA ALA A 185 19.88 24.32 -24.32
C ALA A 185 20.11 22.92 -24.90
N LEU A 186 19.03 22.18 -25.21
CA LEU A 186 19.07 20.86 -25.84
C LEU A 186 19.56 20.95 -27.29
N VAL A 187 19.12 21.94 -28.06
CA VAL A 187 19.62 22.25 -29.41
C VAL A 187 21.10 22.65 -29.38
N ALA A 188 21.54 23.48 -28.42
CA ALA A 188 22.95 23.84 -28.29
C ALA A 188 23.85 22.62 -28.01
N ARG A 189 23.37 21.63 -27.26
CA ARG A 189 24.05 20.34 -27.05
C ARG A 189 24.11 19.51 -28.34
N LEU A 190 23.02 19.43 -29.10
CA LEU A 190 22.95 18.66 -30.37
C LEU A 190 23.66 19.33 -31.56
N ALA A 191 23.80 20.66 -31.57
CA ALA A 191 24.33 21.43 -32.70
C ALA A 191 25.88 21.46 -32.78
N THR A 192 26.58 20.79 -31.86
CA THR A 192 28.04 20.60 -31.93
C THR A 192 28.39 19.69 -33.12
N GLN A 193 28.97 20.29 -34.17
CA GLN A 193 29.03 19.70 -35.52
C GLN A 193 29.99 18.49 -35.63
N ASN A 194 29.46 17.29 -35.41
CA ASN A 194 29.75 16.06 -36.18
C ASN A 194 28.90 14.86 -35.70
N THR A 195 28.38 14.92 -34.47
CA THR A 195 27.79 13.79 -33.74
C THR A 195 26.68 13.05 -34.50
N ILE A 196 25.78 13.76 -35.18
CA ILE A 196 24.63 13.15 -35.90
C ILE A 196 25.11 12.24 -37.05
N VAL A 197 26.12 12.67 -37.82
CA VAL A 197 26.63 11.88 -38.95
C VAL A 197 27.47 10.71 -38.46
N LEU A 198 28.21 10.87 -37.37
CA LEU A 198 29.02 9.79 -36.78
C LEU A 198 28.15 8.72 -36.09
N THR A 199 27.07 9.11 -35.42
CA THR A 199 26.13 8.16 -34.77
C THR A 199 25.30 7.39 -35.79
N LEU A 200 24.74 8.03 -36.81
CA LEU A 200 24.09 7.34 -37.94
C LEU A 200 25.03 6.35 -38.64
N ARG A 201 26.32 6.69 -38.78
CA ARG A 201 27.33 5.79 -39.37
C ARG A 201 27.61 4.57 -38.48
N SER A 202 27.69 4.77 -37.17
CA SER A 202 27.84 3.69 -36.17
C SER A 202 26.62 2.76 -36.14
N ASP A 203 25.40 3.32 -36.13
CA ASP A 203 24.15 2.55 -36.23
C ASP A 203 24.11 1.73 -37.55
N ALA A 204 24.55 2.31 -38.67
CA ALA A 204 24.64 1.65 -39.98
C ALA A 204 25.73 0.57 -40.09
N GLU A 205 26.73 0.57 -39.20
CA GLU A 205 27.77 -0.46 -39.11
C GLU A 205 27.34 -1.60 -38.16
N ARG A 206 26.58 -1.28 -37.10
CA ARG A 206 25.86 -2.28 -36.28
C ARG A 206 24.81 -3.05 -37.06
N ALA A 207 23.99 -2.37 -37.87
CA ALA A 207 22.97 -3.03 -38.69
C ALA A 207 23.59 -4.04 -39.68
N ARG A 208 24.72 -3.71 -40.31
CA ARG A 208 25.45 -4.61 -41.22
C ARG A 208 26.11 -5.79 -40.51
N THR A 209 26.58 -5.62 -39.28
CA THR A 209 27.17 -6.73 -38.50
C THR A 209 26.12 -7.66 -37.89
N GLN A 210 24.90 -7.18 -37.62
CA GLN A 210 23.77 -8.04 -37.24
C GLN A 210 23.14 -8.78 -38.43
N GLY A 211 23.02 -8.12 -39.59
CA GLY A 211 22.40 -8.71 -40.79
C GLY A 211 23.16 -9.92 -41.37
N SER A 212 24.46 -10.03 -41.16
CA SER A 212 25.23 -11.22 -41.54
C SER A 212 24.93 -12.42 -40.64
N ALA A 213 24.89 -12.21 -39.32
CA ALA A 213 24.64 -13.27 -38.33
C ALA A 213 23.24 -13.92 -38.46
N GLN A 214 22.23 -13.15 -38.91
CA GLN A 214 20.88 -13.68 -39.13
C GLN A 214 20.75 -14.57 -40.38
N SER A 215 21.76 -14.64 -41.25
CA SER A 215 21.70 -15.46 -42.47
C SER A 215 21.99 -16.96 -42.25
N GLU A 216 22.59 -17.34 -41.11
CA GLU A 216 23.03 -18.72 -40.85
C GLU A 216 22.13 -19.51 -39.87
N THR A 217 21.04 -18.94 -39.36
CA THR A 217 20.24 -19.55 -38.26
C THR A 217 18.75 -19.75 -38.57
N ALA A 218 18.42 -20.16 -39.80
CA ALA A 218 17.06 -20.53 -40.21
C ALA A 218 16.77 -22.05 -40.07
N LEU A 219 16.75 -22.58 -38.84
CA LEU A 219 16.32 -23.96 -38.56
C LEU A 219 14.80 -24.03 -38.32
N THR A 220 14.07 -24.67 -39.23
CA THR A 220 12.63 -24.90 -39.12
C THR A 220 12.30 -26.22 -38.40
N PRO A 221 11.24 -26.27 -37.58
CA PRO A 221 10.85 -27.50 -36.88
C PRO A 221 10.08 -28.47 -37.81
N SER A 222 10.46 -29.74 -37.77
CA SER A 222 9.84 -30.82 -38.58
C SER A 222 8.87 -31.66 -37.74
N ALA A 223 7.67 -31.93 -38.29
CA ALA A 223 6.68 -32.81 -37.66
C ALA A 223 6.01 -33.78 -38.67
N GLY A 224 6.17 -35.09 -38.43
CA GLY A 224 5.09 -36.07 -38.61
C GLY A 224 4.70 -36.58 -40.02
N SER A 225 5.51 -37.49 -40.59
CA SER A 225 5.04 -38.72 -41.28
C SER A 225 4.29 -38.60 -42.64
N PRO A 226 4.11 -39.72 -43.39
CA PRO A 226 5.11 -40.73 -43.75
C PRO A 226 5.09 -41.16 -45.26
N ALA A 227 6.04 -42.06 -45.60
CA ALA A 227 5.96 -43.11 -46.66
C ALA A 227 6.63 -42.92 -48.05
N GLN A 228 7.12 -44.07 -48.54
CA GLN A 228 7.43 -44.50 -49.93
C GLN A 228 8.68 -43.98 -50.71
N ASP A 229 9.73 -44.81 -50.66
CA ASP A 229 10.24 -45.62 -51.80
C ASP A 229 10.93 -44.94 -53.01
N ARG A 230 12.29 -44.85 -53.02
CA ARG A 230 13.22 -45.55 -53.98
C ARG A 230 14.67 -45.04 -54.08
N ASN A 231 15.58 -46.01 -54.26
CA ASN A 231 16.91 -46.03 -54.94
C ASN A 231 17.83 -44.77 -54.97
N VAL A 232 19.01 -44.73 -54.33
CA VAL A 232 20.28 -45.49 -54.62
C VAL A 232 20.88 -45.17 -56.01
N PRO A 233 22.20 -44.82 -56.18
CA PRO A 233 23.21 -44.27 -55.22
C PRO A 233 24.25 -43.27 -55.85
N ALA A 234 25.40 -43.10 -55.16
CA ALA A 234 26.78 -42.96 -55.71
C ALA A 234 27.46 -41.58 -55.90
N THR A 235 28.32 -41.24 -54.91
CA THR A 235 29.73 -40.78 -55.03
C THR A 235 30.18 -39.81 -56.13
N ARG A 236 30.90 -38.75 -55.69
CA ARG A 236 32.31 -38.56 -56.11
C ARG A 236 33.14 -37.76 -55.10
N GLN A 237 34.43 -38.09 -55.03
CA GLN A 237 35.45 -37.34 -54.28
C GLN A 237 35.96 -36.16 -55.14
N ILE A 238 36.48 -35.11 -54.49
CA ILE A 238 37.52 -34.24 -55.05
C ILE A 238 38.63 -34.10 -54.01
N THR A 239 39.87 -34.06 -54.46
CA THR A 239 41.10 -34.14 -53.65
C THR A 239 41.76 -32.78 -53.39
N SER A 240 42.62 -32.75 -52.38
CA SER A 240 43.55 -31.65 -52.05
C SER A 240 44.61 -31.39 -53.13
N ALA A 241 45.13 -30.16 -53.20
CA ALA A 241 46.54 -29.83 -52.89
C ALA A 241 46.89 -28.32 -53.13
N ASP A 242 47.73 -27.77 -52.25
CA ASP A 242 48.85 -26.83 -52.49
C ASP A 242 48.66 -25.45 -53.19
N ALA A 243 49.42 -24.38 -52.88
CA ALA A 243 50.31 -24.10 -51.74
C ALA A 243 50.74 -22.60 -51.61
N VAL A 244 50.97 -22.16 -50.36
CA VAL A 244 52.03 -21.23 -49.85
C VAL A 244 52.26 -19.84 -50.51
N THR A 245 52.01 -18.77 -49.73
CA THR A 245 53.02 -17.82 -49.14
C THR A 245 52.32 -16.98 -48.04
N LYS A 246 52.62 -16.99 -46.73
CA LYS A 246 53.84 -16.74 -45.92
C LYS A 246 54.32 -15.27 -45.80
N THR A 247 53.75 -14.54 -44.83
CA THR A 247 54.37 -13.56 -43.88
C THR A 247 53.29 -13.15 -42.87
N GLY A 248 53.53 -12.93 -41.58
CA GLY A 248 54.70 -13.19 -40.73
C GLY A 248 54.35 -12.81 -39.27
N VAL A 249 54.62 -13.66 -38.29
CA VAL A 249 54.26 -13.42 -36.87
C VAL A 249 55.36 -12.61 -36.17
N ALA A 250 54.97 -11.57 -35.44
CA ALA A 250 55.83 -10.85 -34.51
C ALA A 250 55.22 -10.88 -33.11
N SER A 251 55.77 -11.69 -32.21
CA SER A 251 55.45 -11.67 -30.79
C SER A 251 56.23 -10.58 -30.08
N VAL A 252 55.55 -9.68 -29.37
CA VAL A 252 56.18 -8.79 -28.39
C VAL A 252 55.45 -8.94 -27.06
N ALA A 253 56.15 -9.51 -26.08
CA ALA A 253 55.73 -9.42 -24.69
C ALA A 253 56.13 -8.03 -24.16
N ALA A 254 55.17 -7.26 -23.65
CA ALA A 254 55.40 -5.94 -23.11
C ALA A 254 54.70 -5.79 -21.75
N VAL A 255 55.53 -5.81 -20.70
CA VAL A 255 55.37 -5.10 -19.42
C VAL A 255 54.00 -5.19 -18.71
N ASN A 256 53.96 -5.96 -17.62
CA ASN A 256 53.06 -5.66 -16.51
C ASN A 256 53.56 -4.37 -15.82
N GLU A 257 52.85 -3.26 -16.01
CA GLU A 257 52.93 -2.08 -15.15
C GLU A 257 51.51 -1.70 -14.69
N PRO A 258 51.32 -1.30 -13.41
CA PRO A 258 50.02 -0.91 -12.92
C PRO A 258 49.65 0.47 -13.47
N CYS A 259 48.62 0.54 -14.31
CA CYS A 259 48.05 1.80 -14.78
C CYS A 259 47.42 2.60 -13.62
N GLN A 260 48.25 3.41 -12.94
CA GLN A 260 47.80 4.51 -12.09
C GLN A 260 47.26 5.65 -12.98
N ILE A 261 46.07 5.45 -13.53
CA ILE A 261 45.33 6.50 -14.21
C ILE A 261 44.51 7.24 -13.14
N ASN A 262 45.04 8.37 -12.68
CA ASN A 262 44.21 9.42 -12.08
C ASN A 262 43.35 9.99 -13.20
N ASP A 263 42.11 9.51 -13.30
CA ASP A 263 41.25 9.77 -14.44
C ASP A 263 40.59 11.16 -14.34
N PRO A 264 40.97 12.15 -15.18
CA PRO A 264 40.40 13.49 -15.11
C PRO A 264 38.90 13.50 -15.39
N ALA A 265 38.37 12.50 -16.11
CA ALA A 265 36.95 12.42 -16.46
C ALA A 265 36.03 12.29 -15.23
N ASN A 266 36.49 11.66 -14.14
CA ASN A 266 35.71 11.55 -12.90
C ASN A 266 35.67 12.86 -12.10
N ASN A 267 36.73 13.68 -12.17
CA ASN A 267 36.75 14.98 -11.51
C ASN A 267 35.71 15.94 -12.11
N ASP A 268 35.42 15.85 -13.42
CA ASP A 268 34.36 16.63 -14.05
C ASP A 268 32.99 16.31 -13.42
N LEU A 269 32.63 15.02 -13.31
CA LEU A 269 31.29 14.63 -12.83
C LEU A 269 31.08 14.97 -11.35
N LEU A 270 32.12 14.82 -10.52
CA LEU A 270 32.09 15.28 -9.11
C LEU A 270 32.09 16.80 -8.97
N THR A 271 32.59 17.53 -9.98
CA THR A 271 32.54 19.00 -9.99
C THR A 271 31.16 19.49 -10.42
N ASP A 272 30.55 18.87 -11.43
CA ASP A 272 29.18 19.13 -11.86
C ASP A 272 28.15 18.78 -10.76
N ALA A 273 28.37 17.68 -10.02
CA ALA A 273 27.50 17.23 -8.93
C ALA A 273 27.81 17.86 -7.55
N ARG A 274 28.84 18.72 -7.44
CA ARG A 274 29.18 19.38 -6.17
C ARG A 274 28.01 20.19 -5.56
N PRO A 275 27.20 20.94 -6.32
CA PRO A 275 26.04 21.63 -5.77
C PRO A 275 25.01 20.70 -5.12
N ASP A 276 24.93 19.45 -5.59
CA ASP A 276 24.00 18.45 -5.04
C ASP A 276 24.55 17.85 -3.75
N LEU A 277 25.83 17.49 -3.72
CA LEU A 277 26.53 17.07 -2.49
C LEU A 277 26.54 18.19 -1.42
N GLU A 278 26.66 19.47 -1.81
CA GLU A 278 26.53 20.61 -0.91
C GLU A 278 25.10 20.76 -0.34
N ARG A 279 24.05 20.46 -1.13
CA ARG A 279 22.65 20.40 -0.66
C ARG A 279 22.44 19.24 0.32
N VAL A 280 22.91 18.05 -0.01
CA VAL A 280 22.90 16.87 0.89
C VAL A 280 23.59 17.20 2.22
N GLY A 281 24.77 17.85 2.18
CA GLY A 281 25.45 18.32 3.38
C GLY A 281 24.73 19.42 4.15
N ALA A 282 23.90 20.23 3.51
CA ALA A 282 23.02 21.18 4.20
C ALA A 282 21.86 20.46 4.92
N ALA A 283 21.32 19.37 4.34
CA ALA A 283 20.31 18.52 4.99
C ALA A 283 20.89 17.77 6.20
N VAL A 284 22.02 17.07 6.02
CA VAL A 284 22.75 16.37 7.11
C VAL A 284 23.06 17.31 8.27
N ARG A 285 23.63 18.49 8.00
CA ARG A 285 23.94 19.49 9.05
C ARG A 285 22.70 20.15 9.67
N THR A 286 21.52 20.04 9.06
CA THR A 286 20.24 20.46 9.64
C THR A 286 19.68 19.37 10.57
N GLU A 287 19.74 18.10 10.17
CA GLU A 287 19.28 16.97 10.98
C GLU A 287 20.18 16.74 12.21
N ILE A 288 21.51 16.89 12.09
CA ILE A 288 22.44 16.87 13.24
C ILE A 288 22.06 17.96 14.26
N LYS A 289 21.80 19.19 13.80
CA LYS A 289 21.38 20.30 14.69
C LYS A 289 20.03 20.04 15.35
N ARG A 290 19.09 19.41 14.64
CA ARG A 290 17.79 19.01 15.18
C ARG A 290 17.97 18.03 16.34
N ARG A 291 18.85 17.03 16.19
CA ARG A 291 19.18 16.06 17.23
C ARG A 291 19.82 16.72 18.45
N SER A 292 20.85 17.56 18.27
CA SER A 292 21.49 18.25 19.41
C SER A 292 20.52 19.15 20.21
N THR A 293 19.52 19.77 19.56
CA THR A 293 18.49 20.54 20.28
C THR A 293 17.47 19.70 21.04
N LEU A 294 17.37 18.39 20.75
CA LEU A 294 16.51 17.46 21.50
C LEU A 294 17.21 16.96 22.77
N ASP A 295 18.51 16.67 22.71
CA ASP A 295 19.30 16.29 23.88
C ASP A 295 19.34 17.41 24.95
N GLU A 296 19.51 18.67 24.54
CA GLU A 296 19.47 19.83 25.45
C GLU A 296 18.10 20.06 26.09
N SER A 297 17.00 19.56 25.50
CA SER A 297 15.63 19.76 25.99
C SER A 297 15.03 18.54 26.72
N GLY A 298 15.67 17.37 26.62
CA GLY A 298 15.28 16.17 27.37
C GLY A 298 15.71 16.16 28.86
N ALA A 299 16.57 17.10 29.27
CA ALA A 299 17.26 17.05 30.56
C ALA A 299 16.44 17.48 31.81
N ASP A 300 15.25 18.07 31.65
CA ASP A 300 14.50 18.73 32.75
C ASP A 300 13.15 18.08 33.09
N VAL A 301 13.13 16.75 33.30
CA VAL A 301 12.02 16.06 33.98
C VAL A 301 12.54 14.96 34.93
N GLY A 302 12.43 15.19 36.25
CA GLY A 302 12.38 14.09 37.24
C GLY A 302 13.61 13.86 38.12
N SER A 303 14.11 14.88 38.81
CA SER A 303 15.19 14.71 39.80
C SER A 303 14.72 14.08 41.12
N ASN A 304 15.25 12.90 41.49
CA ASN A 304 15.82 12.69 42.84
C ASN A 304 16.61 11.37 43.07
N GLN A 305 17.54 11.46 44.03
CA GLN A 305 18.19 10.37 44.79
C GLN A 305 19.07 9.33 44.05
N GLN A 306 20.26 9.81 43.67
CA GLN A 306 21.57 9.29 44.13
C GLN A 306 21.75 7.78 44.39
N THR A 307 22.71 7.18 43.67
CA THR A 307 23.89 6.61 44.34
C THR A 307 25.12 6.75 43.45
N GLU A 308 26.30 6.96 44.03
CA GLU A 308 27.55 7.26 43.31
C GLU A 308 28.35 5.99 42.99
N ALA A 309 28.83 5.84 41.75
CA ALA A 309 30.13 5.21 41.45
C ALA A 309 30.48 5.28 39.95
N ALA A 310 31.59 5.93 39.59
CA ALA A 310 32.30 5.73 38.33
C ALA A 310 33.77 6.17 38.49
N PRO A 311 34.73 5.67 37.68
CA PRO A 311 34.72 4.48 36.82
C PRO A 311 35.78 3.44 37.25
N ALA A 312 35.92 2.30 36.55
CA ALA A 312 37.22 1.75 36.11
C ALA A 312 37.13 0.38 35.36
N VAL A 313 38.22 0.07 34.62
CA VAL A 313 38.68 -1.24 34.10
C VAL A 313 37.91 -1.87 32.92
N ARG A 314 38.43 -1.66 31.71
CA ARG A 314 38.31 -2.60 30.57
C ARG A 314 38.84 -3.98 30.98
N SER A 315 38.12 -5.06 30.66
CA SER A 315 38.64 -6.44 30.74
C SER A 315 38.55 -7.12 29.37
N VAL A 316 39.63 -7.02 28.60
CA VAL A 316 39.80 -7.75 27.33
C VAL A 316 40.86 -8.82 27.56
N TYR A 317 40.53 -10.08 27.28
CA TYR A 317 41.51 -11.18 27.26
C TYR A 317 42.10 -11.30 25.84
N PRO A 318 43.40 -11.02 25.64
CA PRO A 318 44.06 -11.30 24.37
C PRO A 318 44.41 -12.80 24.24
N MET A 319 44.48 -13.30 23.00
CA MET A 319 45.05 -14.63 22.71
C MET A 319 46.51 -14.73 23.17
N THR A 320 46.95 -15.94 23.49
CA THR A 320 48.36 -16.22 23.78
C THR A 320 49.23 -16.16 22.51
N ALA A 321 50.55 -15.99 22.71
CA ALA A 321 51.50 -15.97 21.61
C ALA A 321 51.57 -17.30 20.82
N GLU A 322 51.28 -18.44 21.45
CA GLU A 322 51.20 -19.74 20.77
C GLU A 322 49.93 -19.86 19.91
N GLU A 323 48.78 -19.39 20.40
CA GLU A 323 47.54 -19.33 19.61
C GLU A 323 47.70 -18.41 18.40
N SER A 324 48.28 -17.22 18.57
CA SER A 324 48.58 -16.30 17.45
C SER A 324 49.58 -16.91 16.44
N ALA A 325 50.55 -17.69 16.90
CA ALA A 325 51.50 -18.39 16.04
C ALA A 325 50.84 -19.54 15.25
N GLN A 326 50.00 -20.35 15.92
CA GLN A 326 49.24 -21.42 15.27
C GLN A 326 48.24 -20.84 14.26
N LEU A 327 47.52 -19.77 14.61
CA LEU A 327 46.59 -19.09 13.71
C LEU A 327 47.32 -18.55 12.45
N LYS A 328 48.48 -17.89 12.62
CA LYS A 328 49.33 -17.47 11.49
C LYS A 328 49.87 -18.63 10.68
N GLN A 329 50.15 -19.78 11.29
CA GLN A 329 50.59 -20.98 10.56
C GLN A 329 49.45 -21.57 9.71
N ILE A 330 48.23 -21.63 10.26
CA ILE A 330 47.01 -22.08 9.56
C ILE A 330 46.64 -21.11 8.43
N GLN A 331 46.62 -19.79 8.69
CA GLN A 331 46.40 -18.75 7.68
C GLN A 331 47.42 -18.83 6.54
N ASN A 332 48.70 -19.10 6.84
CA ASN A 332 49.72 -19.29 5.79
C ASN A 332 49.58 -20.62 5.03
N GLN A 333 49.01 -21.68 5.63
CA GLN A 333 48.65 -22.91 4.93
C GLN A 333 47.45 -22.69 3.99
N MET A 334 46.39 -22.03 4.48
CA MET A 334 45.22 -21.61 3.69
C MET A 334 45.65 -20.73 2.50
N ARG A 335 46.39 -19.64 2.76
CA ARG A 335 46.87 -18.73 1.72
C ARG A 335 47.74 -19.46 0.69
N ARG A 336 48.52 -20.48 1.07
CA ARG A 336 49.30 -21.33 0.14
C ARG A 336 48.45 -22.31 -0.69
N GLN A 337 47.28 -22.74 -0.22
CA GLN A 337 46.35 -23.54 -1.03
C GLN A 337 45.63 -22.68 -2.09
N TYR A 338 45.26 -21.44 -1.76
CA TYR A 338 44.53 -20.56 -2.68
C TYR A 338 45.43 -19.72 -3.62
N SER A 339 46.74 -19.60 -3.36
CA SER A 339 47.66 -18.80 -4.19
C SER A 339 48.21 -19.56 -5.42
N ARG A 340 47.34 -20.12 -6.27
CA ARG A 340 47.79 -20.86 -7.47
C ARG A 340 47.10 -20.54 -8.81
N GLY A 341 46.80 -19.27 -9.03
CA GLY A 341 46.79 -18.63 -10.35
C GLY A 341 45.48 -18.68 -11.15
N GLY A 342 45.07 -17.52 -11.67
CA GLY A 342 43.94 -17.36 -12.60
C GLY A 342 42.72 -16.69 -11.98
N ASP A 343 42.56 -15.39 -12.24
CA ASP A 343 41.31 -14.63 -12.48
C ASP A 343 40.11 -14.83 -11.52
N GLY A 344 40.35 -15.30 -10.31
CA GLY A 344 39.33 -15.67 -9.31
C GLY A 344 39.02 -14.65 -8.22
N ALA A 345 39.48 -13.40 -8.35
CA ALA A 345 39.24 -12.33 -7.37
C ALA A 345 38.34 -11.22 -7.94
N ASP A 346 37.79 -10.40 -7.04
CA ASP A 346 36.94 -9.22 -7.32
C ASP A 346 35.51 -9.51 -7.83
N LEU A 347 34.75 -10.23 -6.99
CA LEU A 347 33.34 -9.92 -6.67
C LEU A 347 33.20 -9.82 -5.14
N ALA A 348 33.96 -8.88 -4.56
CA ALA A 348 33.71 -8.36 -3.22
C ALA A 348 32.81 -7.12 -3.38
N GLY A 349 31.77 -7.01 -2.53
CA GLY A 349 30.56 -6.24 -2.82
C GLY A 349 29.44 -7.13 -3.36
N VAL A 350 28.27 -7.05 -2.73
CA VAL A 350 27.03 -7.82 -2.99
C VAL A 350 27.09 -9.33 -2.75
N TYR A 351 27.25 -9.70 -1.48
CA TYR A 351 26.57 -10.85 -0.88
C TYR A 351 25.94 -10.38 0.44
N ASP A 352 24.64 -10.64 0.65
CA ASP A 352 23.87 -10.12 1.80
C ASP A 352 24.42 -10.63 3.16
N ASP A 353 24.67 -9.72 4.10
CA ASP A 353 24.62 -9.88 5.57
C ASP A 353 25.13 -11.22 6.20
N ASP A 354 26.35 -11.64 5.86
CA ASP A 354 27.22 -12.42 6.78
C ASP A 354 28.38 -11.48 7.21
N ASP A 355 28.57 -11.25 8.52
CA ASP A 355 29.62 -10.36 9.07
C ASP A 355 31.00 -10.58 8.41
N GLU A 356 31.63 -9.54 7.86
CA GLU A 356 33.02 -9.63 7.38
C GLU A 356 33.98 -9.92 8.55
N GLU A 357 34.96 -10.80 8.33
CA GLU A 357 36.21 -10.75 9.09
C GLU A 357 36.96 -9.44 8.74
N LYS A 358 36.52 -8.32 9.34
CA LYS A 358 37.24 -7.06 9.30
C LYS A 358 38.69 -7.32 9.68
N THR A 359 39.61 -6.88 8.82
CA THR A 359 41.04 -7.01 9.08
C THR A 359 41.41 -6.27 10.36
N GLU A 360 41.99 -6.97 11.35
CA GLU A 360 42.54 -6.37 12.57
C GLU A 360 43.54 -5.24 12.21
N GLY A 361 43.07 -3.99 12.20
CA GLY A 361 43.80 -2.90 11.55
C GLY A 361 43.15 -1.51 11.57
N SER A 362 41.93 -1.36 12.09
CA SER A 362 41.28 -0.08 12.40
C SER A 362 40.47 -0.22 13.69
N ASP A 363 40.44 0.82 14.52
CA ASP A 363 39.52 0.88 15.66
C ASP A 363 38.08 0.96 15.14
N ASP A 364 37.25 -0.03 15.48
CA ASP A 364 35.80 0.06 15.36
C ASP A 364 35.27 0.85 16.57
N SER A 365 35.25 2.18 16.46
CA SER A 365 34.28 3.00 17.19
C SER A 365 32.91 2.89 16.51
N GLU A 366 31.84 3.00 17.31
CA GLU A 366 30.49 3.23 16.80
C GLU A 366 30.40 4.69 16.34
N ASP A 367 30.94 4.99 15.16
CA ASP A 367 30.95 6.33 14.58
C ASP A 367 29.52 6.77 14.25
N ASP A 368 29.13 7.98 14.69
CA ASP A 368 27.80 8.53 14.41
C ASP A 368 27.57 8.63 12.89
N PRO A 369 26.43 8.12 12.35
CA PRO A 369 26.12 8.28 10.92
C PRO A 369 26.01 9.76 10.50
N GLY A 370 25.71 10.68 11.42
CA GLY A 370 25.79 12.13 11.18
C GLY A 370 27.21 12.59 10.88
N GLN A 371 28.12 12.36 11.82
CA GLN A 371 29.56 12.63 11.68
C GLN A 371 30.16 11.93 10.45
N THR A 372 29.84 10.64 10.25
CA THR A 372 30.28 9.84 9.10
C THR A 372 29.83 10.45 7.78
N ALA A 373 28.57 10.88 7.67
CA ALA A 373 28.07 11.55 6.48
C ALA A 373 28.77 12.90 6.24
N VAL A 374 29.01 13.70 7.29
CA VAL A 374 29.76 14.97 7.19
C VAL A 374 31.18 14.74 6.70
N GLU A 375 31.91 13.78 7.25
CA GLU A 375 33.29 13.49 6.84
C GLU A 375 33.38 12.99 5.40
N LEU A 376 32.49 12.08 4.98
CA LEU A 376 32.42 11.61 3.60
C LEU A 376 32.07 12.74 2.62
N LEU A 377 31.14 13.63 2.99
CA LEU A 377 30.78 14.79 2.18
C LEU A 377 31.91 15.82 2.06
N ASP A 378 32.59 16.13 3.17
CA ASP A 378 33.73 17.06 3.14
C ASP A 378 34.89 16.47 2.32
N ILE A 379 35.14 15.15 2.36
CA ILE A 379 36.09 14.46 1.47
C ILE A 379 35.67 14.60 0.01
N LEU A 380 34.43 14.21 -0.35
CA LEU A 380 33.92 14.24 -1.72
C LEU A 380 33.88 15.66 -2.31
N CYS A 381 33.59 16.67 -1.49
CA CYS A 381 33.60 18.08 -1.90
C CYS A 381 35.01 18.69 -1.98
N SER A 382 36.02 18.15 -1.26
CA SER A 382 37.37 18.74 -1.14
C SER A 382 38.18 18.84 -2.44
N ALA A 383 37.76 18.14 -3.50
CA ALA A 383 38.47 18.01 -4.78
C ALA A 383 39.92 17.48 -4.69
N THR A 384 40.28 16.83 -3.59
CA THR A 384 41.52 16.03 -3.51
C THR A 384 41.34 14.73 -4.29
N ALA A 385 42.28 14.41 -5.19
CA ALA A 385 42.11 13.38 -6.21
C ALA A 385 42.20 11.95 -5.64
N ALA A 386 41.11 11.50 -5.02
CA ALA A 386 40.86 10.09 -4.72
C ALA A 386 40.69 9.29 -6.03
N SER A 387 41.04 8.00 -6.02
CA SER A 387 40.87 7.16 -7.21
C SER A 387 39.39 6.93 -7.52
N GLY A 388 39.04 6.69 -8.80
CA GLY A 388 37.65 6.41 -9.18
C GLY A 388 37.01 5.15 -8.55
N LYS A 389 37.81 4.29 -7.88
CA LYS A 389 37.30 3.20 -7.03
C LYS A 389 36.98 3.69 -5.61
N GLU A 390 37.77 4.63 -5.11
CA GLU A 390 37.63 5.22 -3.78
C GLU A 390 36.36 6.07 -3.70
N THR A 391 36.11 6.92 -4.72
CA THR A 391 34.88 7.71 -4.86
C THR A 391 33.62 6.85 -4.81
N VAL A 392 33.64 5.69 -5.48
CA VAL A 392 32.50 4.74 -5.50
C VAL A 392 32.21 4.25 -4.08
N SER A 393 33.23 3.75 -3.36
CA SER A 393 33.10 3.31 -1.97
C SER A 393 32.65 4.43 -1.02
N GLN A 394 33.12 5.66 -1.22
CA GLN A 394 32.72 6.83 -0.43
C GLN A 394 31.24 7.21 -0.64
N LEU A 395 30.74 7.11 -1.88
CA LEU A 395 29.32 7.34 -2.20
C LEU A 395 28.42 6.20 -1.70
N GLU A 396 28.87 4.94 -1.81
CA GLU A 396 28.18 3.77 -1.24
C GLU A 396 28.01 3.92 0.28
N ARG A 397 29.09 4.28 1.00
CA ARG A 397 29.04 4.56 2.45
C ARG A 397 28.19 5.78 2.80
N LEU A 398 28.17 6.81 1.94
CA LEU A 398 27.35 8.00 2.15
C LEU A 398 25.86 7.69 1.98
N CYS A 399 25.46 6.89 0.98
CA CYS A 399 24.09 6.38 0.87
C CYS A 399 23.65 5.67 2.15
N ALA A 400 24.45 4.72 2.66
CA ALA A 400 24.16 4.00 3.88
C ALA A 400 23.99 4.95 5.10
N ALA A 401 24.90 5.92 5.27
CA ALA A 401 24.81 6.90 6.36
C ALA A 401 23.56 7.80 6.25
N LEU A 402 23.17 8.23 5.04
CA LEU A 402 21.93 8.99 4.80
C LEU A 402 20.67 8.14 5.08
N ASP A 403 20.71 6.87 4.70
CA ASP A 403 19.64 5.89 4.95
C ASP A 403 19.46 5.58 6.45
N ASP A 404 20.54 5.65 7.24
CA ASP A 404 20.53 5.59 8.71
C ASP A 404 20.03 6.89 9.37
N LEU A 405 20.33 8.04 8.75
CA LEU A 405 19.87 9.35 9.21
C LEU A 405 18.37 9.59 8.96
N GLY A 406 17.75 8.88 8.03
CA GLY A 406 16.36 9.12 7.60
C GLY A 406 16.23 10.02 6.36
N LEU A 407 17.36 10.35 5.71
CA LEU A 407 17.47 11.33 4.62
C LEU A 407 17.35 10.62 3.27
N PHE A 408 16.16 10.05 3.01
CA PHE A 408 15.94 9.12 1.89
C PHE A 408 15.91 9.81 0.51
N GLU A 409 15.53 11.09 0.42
CA GLU A 409 15.58 11.82 -0.87
C GLU A 409 17.03 12.13 -1.23
N GLU A 410 17.83 12.51 -0.23
CA GLU A 410 19.27 12.72 -0.33
C GLU A 410 20.01 11.42 -0.68
N ALA A 411 19.62 10.29 -0.09
CA ALA A 411 20.14 8.98 -0.45
C ALA A 411 19.84 8.62 -1.93
N VAL A 412 18.67 9.00 -2.45
CA VAL A 412 18.33 8.89 -3.88
C VAL A 412 19.18 9.81 -4.76
N GLU A 413 19.48 11.05 -4.35
CA GLU A 413 20.40 11.93 -5.09
C GLU A 413 21.81 11.30 -5.19
N VAL A 414 22.35 10.80 -4.07
CA VAL A 414 23.68 10.15 -4.04
C VAL A 414 23.71 8.83 -4.82
N ALA A 415 22.68 7.98 -4.72
CA ALA A 415 22.58 6.73 -5.49
C ALA A 415 22.43 7.00 -7.01
N THR A 416 21.76 8.10 -7.39
CA THR A 416 21.64 8.52 -8.79
C THR A 416 23.01 8.97 -9.34
N LEU A 417 23.79 9.73 -8.55
CA LEU A 417 25.15 10.13 -8.89
C LEU A 417 26.08 8.92 -9.05
N LEU A 418 26.03 7.97 -8.11
CA LEU A 418 26.78 6.71 -8.16
C LEU A 418 26.43 5.90 -9.43
N THR A 419 25.15 5.83 -9.79
CA THR A 419 24.68 5.19 -11.03
C THR A 419 25.26 5.87 -12.28
N ALA A 420 25.29 7.21 -12.30
CA ALA A 420 25.85 7.97 -13.41
C ALA A 420 27.36 7.72 -13.59
N LEU A 421 28.12 7.67 -12.50
CA LEU A 421 29.55 7.28 -12.50
C LEU A 421 29.75 5.87 -13.06
N CYS A 422 28.94 4.90 -12.62
CA CYS A 422 29.02 3.52 -13.13
C CYS A 422 28.66 3.41 -14.62
N ARG A 423 27.63 4.13 -15.10
CA ARG A 423 27.28 4.17 -16.54
C ARG A 423 28.38 4.82 -17.39
N ARG A 424 29.03 5.88 -16.91
CA ARG A 424 30.18 6.53 -17.57
C ARG A 424 31.35 5.54 -17.68
N LYS A 425 31.81 5.02 -16.55
CA LYS A 425 32.92 4.06 -16.49
C LYS A 425 32.71 2.81 -17.37
N LEU A 426 31.49 2.28 -17.43
CA LEU A 426 31.15 1.16 -18.32
C LEU A 426 31.29 1.52 -19.81
N SER A 427 31.01 2.77 -20.18
CA SER A 427 31.17 3.27 -21.55
C SER A 427 32.65 3.37 -21.95
N ASP A 428 33.52 3.71 -20.99
CA ASP A 428 34.97 3.87 -21.21
C ASP A 428 35.72 2.53 -21.14
N SER A 429 35.27 1.57 -20.31
CA SER A 429 35.98 0.31 -20.04
C SER A 429 35.41 -0.92 -20.77
N GLY A 430 34.10 -0.99 -20.96
CA GLY A 430 33.38 -2.14 -21.53
C GLY A 430 33.40 -3.46 -20.73
N TYR A 431 34.12 -3.55 -19.61
CA TYR A 431 34.40 -4.84 -18.94
C TYR A 431 33.15 -5.47 -18.27
N PRO A 432 33.08 -6.82 -18.20
CA PRO A 432 32.01 -7.53 -17.47
C PRO A 432 31.90 -7.16 -15.98
N ARG A 433 33.01 -6.73 -15.36
CA ARG A 433 33.02 -6.21 -13.99
C ARG A 433 32.20 -4.94 -13.85
N ASP A 434 32.45 -3.94 -14.71
CA ASP A 434 31.75 -2.65 -14.62
C ASP A 434 30.26 -2.78 -14.96
N ARG A 435 29.87 -3.82 -15.71
CA ARG A 435 28.45 -4.22 -15.84
C ARG A 435 27.86 -4.78 -14.55
N ALA A 436 28.60 -5.63 -13.82
CA ALA A 436 28.16 -6.15 -12.53
C ALA A 436 28.03 -5.03 -11.49
N ASN A 437 29.01 -4.12 -11.43
CA ASN A 437 28.96 -2.92 -10.58
C ASN A 437 27.75 -2.03 -10.92
N LEU A 438 27.51 -1.73 -12.20
CA LEU A 438 26.32 -0.97 -12.60
C LEU A 438 25.02 -1.69 -12.21
N ALA A 439 24.95 -3.01 -12.37
CA ALA A 439 23.78 -3.78 -11.97
C ALA A 439 23.55 -3.81 -10.45
N SER A 440 24.61 -3.81 -9.62
CA SER A 440 24.51 -3.58 -8.16
C SER A 440 23.88 -2.23 -7.90
N VAL A 441 24.52 -1.16 -8.36
CA VAL A 441 24.13 0.22 -8.05
C VAL A 441 22.71 0.53 -8.54
N LEU A 442 22.24 -0.12 -9.61
CA LEU A 442 20.84 -0.04 -10.07
C LEU A 442 19.84 -0.80 -9.16
N ILE A 443 20.27 -1.87 -8.48
CA ILE A 443 19.50 -2.51 -7.40
C ILE A 443 19.44 -1.57 -6.19
N ASP A 444 20.57 -0.99 -5.80
CA ASP A 444 20.67 -0.09 -4.64
C ASP A 444 19.83 1.18 -4.85
N LEU A 445 19.94 1.81 -6.03
CA LEU A 445 19.07 2.91 -6.47
C LEU A 445 17.59 2.50 -6.51
N SER A 446 17.28 1.27 -6.96
CA SER A 446 15.89 0.80 -6.98
C SER A 446 15.30 0.69 -5.57
N PHE A 447 16.12 0.31 -4.58
CA PHE A 447 15.72 0.29 -3.18
C PHE A 447 15.55 1.72 -2.62
N ALA A 448 16.46 2.64 -2.94
CA ALA A 448 16.34 4.04 -2.56
C ALA A 448 15.05 4.68 -3.10
N PHE A 449 14.74 4.51 -4.40
CA PHE A 449 13.47 4.94 -5.00
C PHE A 449 12.25 4.29 -4.32
N PHE A 450 12.36 3.02 -3.92
CA PHE A 450 11.30 2.33 -3.19
C PHE A 450 11.02 2.98 -1.82
N ARG A 451 12.06 3.35 -1.04
CA ARG A 451 11.91 4.01 0.29
C ARG A 451 11.15 5.35 0.22
N VAL A 452 11.31 6.10 -0.86
CA VAL A 452 10.62 7.40 -1.07
C VAL A 452 9.26 7.26 -1.78
N GLY A 453 8.83 6.04 -2.14
CA GLY A 453 7.55 5.78 -2.79
C GLY A 453 7.54 5.96 -4.32
N ARG A 454 8.72 6.13 -4.95
CA ARG A 454 8.88 6.29 -6.42
C ARG A 454 8.91 4.92 -7.11
N TRP A 455 7.85 4.13 -6.90
CA TRP A 455 7.80 2.71 -7.25
C TRP A 455 8.01 2.40 -8.74
N ASP A 456 7.61 3.29 -9.65
CA ASP A 456 7.81 3.10 -11.08
C ASP A 456 9.28 3.29 -11.49
N GLU A 457 10.02 4.17 -10.80
CA GLU A 457 11.47 4.38 -10.98
C GLU A 457 12.28 3.25 -10.31
N ALA A 458 11.76 2.68 -9.21
CA ALA A 458 12.29 1.46 -8.61
C ALA A 458 12.13 0.24 -9.56
N ASP A 459 10.97 0.07 -10.19
CA ASP A 459 10.76 -0.98 -11.21
C ASP A 459 11.63 -0.74 -12.45
N ALA A 460 11.77 0.50 -12.93
CA ALA A 460 12.65 0.82 -14.04
C ALA A 460 14.13 0.48 -13.75
N SER A 461 14.64 0.88 -12.58
CA SER A 461 16.03 0.66 -12.19
C SER A 461 16.33 -0.82 -11.96
N SER A 462 15.44 -1.54 -11.26
CA SER A 462 15.55 -3.00 -11.10
C SER A 462 15.32 -3.79 -12.40
N SER A 463 14.60 -3.23 -13.38
CA SER A 463 14.49 -3.80 -14.75
C SER A 463 15.78 -3.67 -15.54
N GLU A 464 16.48 -2.53 -15.47
CA GLU A 464 17.79 -2.33 -16.10
C GLU A 464 18.84 -3.26 -15.50
N ALA A 465 18.88 -3.38 -14.16
CA ALA A 465 19.72 -4.34 -13.45
C ALA A 465 19.48 -5.78 -13.92
N LEU A 466 18.21 -6.21 -13.99
CA LEU A 466 17.84 -7.55 -14.47
C LEU A 466 18.19 -7.78 -15.95
N ALA A 467 18.05 -6.78 -16.81
CA ALA A 467 18.43 -6.91 -18.23
C ALA A 467 19.94 -7.14 -18.40
N ILE A 468 20.76 -6.40 -17.64
CA ILE A 468 22.22 -6.57 -17.59
C ILE A 468 22.56 -7.97 -17.03
N LEU A 469 21.99 -8.33 -15.89
CA LEU A 469 22.27 -9.59 -15.20
C LEU A 469 21.78 -10.82 -15.97
N GLN A 470 20.69 -10.73 -16.74
CA GLN A 470 20.20 -11.84 -17.55
C GLN A 470 21.15 -12.17 -18.72
N ASP A 471 21.72 -11.17 -19.39
CA ASP A 471 22.75 -11.40 -20.42
C ASP A 471 24.01 -12.03 -19.82
N MET A 472 24.40 -11.60 -18.61
CA MET A 472 25.58 -12.10 -17.92
C MET A 472 25.39 -13.52 -17.36
N ALA A 473 24.23 -13.80 -16.75
CA ALA A 473 23.85 -15.12 -16.25
C ALA A 473 23.67 -16.16 -17.38
N ARG A 474 23.30 -15.76 -18.59
CA ARG A 474 23.29 -16.65 -19.76
C ARG A 474 24.70 -17.05 -20.23
N ARG A 475 25.72 -16.22 -19.95
CA ARG A 475 27.12 -16.43 -20.39
C ARG A 475 27.95 -17.15 -19.35
N ASP A 476 27.81 -16.76 -18.08
CA ASP A 476 28.40 -17.42 -16.92
C ASP A 476 27.33 -17.56 -15.81
N PRO A 477 26.54 -18.65 -15.85
CA PRO A 477 25.52 -18.90 -14.85
C PRO A 477 26.11 -19.05 -13.44
N LYS A 478 27.31 -19.63 -13.31
CA LYS A 478 27.91 -19.90 -11.99
C LYS A 478 28.29 -18.62 -11.27
N ARG A 479 28.78 -17.62 -12.00
CA ARG A 479 29.17 -16.31 -11.43
C ARG A 479 28.00 -15.37 -11.20
N TYR A 480 27.00 -15.35 -12.09
CA TYR A 480 25.99 -14.27 -12.09
C TYR A 480 24.57 -14.70 -11.69
N ASN A 481 24.24 -16.00 -11.63
CA ASN A 481 22.95 -16.46 -11.10
C ASN A 481 22.64 -15.96 -9.66
N PRO A 482 23.60 -15.89 -8.70
CA PRO A 482 23.29 -15.41 -7.35
C PRO A 482 22.78 -13.97 -7.34
N LEU A 483 23.46 -13.07 -8.05
CA LEU A 483 23.11 -11.65 -8.13
C LEU A 483 21.82 -11.43 -8.95
N PHE A 484 21.61 -12.21 -10.01
CA PHE A 484 20.36 -12.23 -10.77
C PHE A 484 19.17 -12.67 -9.89
N ALA A 485 19.35 -13.68 -9.03
CA ALA A 485 18.32 -14.10 -8.08
C ALA A 485 18.04 -13.07 -6.97
N THR A 486 19.05 -12.32 -6.51
CA THR A 486 18.86 -11.17 -5.60
C THR A 486 18.04 -10.06 -6.27
N ALA A 487 18.38 -9.69 -7.52
CA ALA A 487 17.63 -8.69 -8.27
C ALA A 487 16.15 -9.09 -8.49
N LEU A 488 15.87 -10.37 -8.74
CA LEU A 488 14.51 -10.90 -8.83
C LEU A 488 13.78 -10.86 -7.46
N ARG A 489 14.47 -11.20 -6.36
CA ARG A 489 13.95 -11.11 -4.98
C ARG A 489 13.53 -9.67 -4.64
N ILE A 490 14.30 -8.69 -5.08
CA ILE A 490 14.06 -7.26 -4.80
C ILE A 490 12.97 -6.68 -5.71
N ARG A 491 12.97 -6.98 -7.03
CA ARG A 491 11.90 -6.53 -7.93
C ARG A 491 10.52 -7.10 -7.55
N SER A 492 10.47 -8.29 -6.96
CA SER A 492 9.25 -8.85 -6.35
C SER A 492 8.67 -7.94 -5.23
N VAL A 493 9.50 -7.16 -4.54
CA VAL A 493 9.05 -6.13 -3.57
C VAL A 493 8.42 -4.95 -4.28
N HIS A 494 9.05 -4.44 -5.35
CA HIS A 494 8.54 -3.30 -6.11
C HIS A 494 7.22 -3.62 -6.82
N HIS A 495 7.10 -4.80 -7.45
CA HIS A 495 5.87 -5.21 -8.12
C HIS A 495 4.67 -5.30 -7.16
N SER A 496 4.80 -5.92 -5.98
CA SER A 496 3.67 -6.07 -5.06
C SER A 496 3.19 -4.70 -4.54
N ASN A 497 4.11 -3.80 -4.14
CA ASN A 497 3.76 -2.43 -3.73
C ASN A 497 3.20 -1.58 -4.89
N ALA A 498 3.59 -1.85 -6.14
CA ALA A 498 2.98 -1.25 -7.32
C ALA A 498 1.60 -1.84 -7.67
N GLY A 499 1.07 -2.80 -6.90
CA GLY A 499 -0.23 -3.45 -7.15
C GLY A 499 -0.19 -4.58 -8.18
N ARG A 500 0.98 -5.19 -8.41
CA ARG A 500 1.25 -6.25 -9.40
C ARG A 500 1.65 -7.58 -8.74
N PRO A 501 0.71 -8.30 -8.08
CA PRO A 501 1.03 -9.46 -7.25
C PRO A 501 1.42 -10.72 -8.05
N GLU A 502 0.90 -10.93 -9.26
CA GLU A 502 1.28 -12.10 -10.08
C GLU A 502 2.70 -11.95 -10.66
N GLU A 503 3.08 -10.75 -11.11
CA GLU A 503 4.47 -10.46 -11.50
C GLU A 503 5.42 -10.52 -10.30
N ALA A 504 4.97 -10.08 -9.12
CA ALA A 504 5.71 -10.21 -7.87
C ALA A 504 5.98 -11.69 -7.52
N LEU A 505 4.96 -12.55 -7.62
CA LEU A 505 5.08 -14.00 -7.41
C LEU A 505 6.04 -14.66 -8.41
N GLN A 506 5.93 -14.31 -9.70
CA GLN A 506 6.82 -14.84 -10.74
C GLN A 506 8.29 -14.51 -10.45
N CYS A 507 8.58 -13.29 -10.01
CA CYS A 507 9.94 -12.87 -9.66
C CYS A 507 10.49 -13.66 -8.46
N THR A 508 9.73 -13.84 -7.37
CA THR A 508 10.24 -14.64 -6.22
C THR A 508 10.34 -16.12 -6.55
N GLN A 509 9.42 -16.69 -7.35
CA GLN A 509 9.50 -18.09 -7.80
C GLN A 509 10.79 -18.34 -8.59
N GLN A 510 11.11 -17.49 -9.58
CA GLN A 510 12.35 -17.60 -10.34
C GLN A 510 13.60 -17.47 -9.45
N SER A 511 13.58 -16.54 -8.48
CA SER A 511 14.65 -16.40 -7.48
C SER A 511 14.85 -17.69 -6.66
N ILE A 512 13.76 -18.30 -6.17
CA ILE A 512 13.77 -19.58 -5.45
C ILE A 512 14.32 -20.72 -6.30
N ASP A 513 13.90 -20.84 -7.55
CA ASP A 513 14.35 -21.94 -8.42
C ASP A 513 15.85 -21.82 -8.77
N ILE A 514 16.33 -20.59 -8.98
CA ILE A 514 17.77 -20.33 -9.14
C ILE A 514 18.52 -20.70 -7.86
N TYR A 515 18.12 -20.23 -6.68
CA TYR A 515 18.81 -20.57 -5.43
C TYR A 515 18.72 -22.06 -5.08
N ARG A 516 17.61 -22.74 -5.38
CA ARG A 516 17.50 -24.21 -5.25
C ARG A 516 18.51 -24.93 -6.14
N SER A 517 18.71 -24.47 -7.38
CA SER A 517 19.73 -25.05 -8.28
C SER A 517 21.16 -24.81 -7.77
N LEU A 518 21.49 -23.58 -7.35
CA LEU A 518 22.79 -23.21 -6.80
C LEU A 518 23.12 -23.98 -5.51
N ARG A 519 22.11 -24.28 -4.69
CA ARG A 519 22.23 -25.04 -3.45
C ARG A 519 22.53 -26.54 -3.67
N LEU A 520 22.38 -27.07 -4.89
CA LEU A 520 22.85 -28.43 -5.21
C LEU A 520 24.39 -28.50 -5.24
N ASP A 521 25.03 -27.50 -5.85
CA ASP A 521 26.50 -27.39 -5.93
C ASP A 521 27.10 -26.92 -4.60
N HIS A 522 26.45 -25.96 -3.91
CA HIS A 522 26.96 -25.36 -2.66
C HIS A 522 25.87 -25.27 -1.56
N PRO A 523 25.53 -26.38 -0.87
CA PRO A 523 24.39 -26.46 0.06
C PRO A 523 24.39 -25.47 1.23
N ASN A 524 25.59 -25.10 1.70
CA ASN A 524 25.77 -24.23 2.87
C ASN A 524 25.75 -22.74 2.49
N LEU A 525 26.27 -22.37 1.32
CA LEU A 525 26.42 -20.98 0.89
C LEU A 525 25.06 -20.34 0.57
N TYR A 526 24.25 -21.01 -0.26
CA TYR A 526 22.95 -20.47 -0.70
C TYR A 526 21.80 -20.80 0.27
N GLY A 527 22.11 -21.30 1.46
CA GLY A 527 21.12 -21.60 2.51
C GLY A 527 20.42 -20.33 3.03
N SER A 528 21.18 -19.29 3.36
CA SER A 528 20.63 -18.01 3.83
C SER A 528 19.75 -17.37 2.76
N ALA A 529 20.30 -17.15 1.56
CA ALA A 529 19.62 -16.50 0.44
C ALA A 529 18.33 -17.22 -0.01
N LEU A 530 18.33 -18.56 -0.10
CA LEU A 530 17.11 -19.33 -0.41
C LEU A 530 16.03 -19.12 0.66
N SER A 531 16.38 -19.12 1.96
CA SER A 531 15.40 -18.86 3.01
C SER A 531 14.86 -17.43 3.00
N ALA A 532 15.67 -16.42 2.62
CA ALA A 532 15.18 -15.07 2.39
C ALA A 532 14.20 -14.98 1.21
N ALA A 533 14.49 -15.67 0.10
CA ALA A 533 13.59 -15.75 -1.06
C ALA A 533 12.27 -16.46 -0.72
N LEU A 534 12.32 -17.57 0.04
CA LEU A 534 11.13 -18.26 0.57
C LEU A 534 10.29 -17.39 1.50
N ASN A 535 10.92 -16.55 2.33
CA ASN A 535 10.21 -15.64 3.22
C ASN A 535 9.43 -14.57 2.43
N ASN A 536 10.05 -13.96 1.42
CA ASN A 536 9.38 -13.00 0.55
C ASN A 536 8.26 -13.67 -0.26
N TYR A 537 8.49 -14.88 -0.78
CA TYR A 537 7.49 -15.63 -1.57
C TYR A 537 6.27 -16.01 -0.73
N SER A 538 6.48 -16.38 0.54
CA SER A 538 5.41 -16.61 1.52
C SER A 538 4.50 -15.38 1.66
N LEU A 539 5.08 -14.18 1.82
CA LEU A 539 4.31 -12.93 1.87
C LEU A 539 3.55 -12.66 0.56
N ARG A 540 4.21 -12.80 -0.60
CA ARG A 540 3.55 -12.64 -1.93
C ARG A 540 2.42 -13.63 -2.18
N LEU A 541 2.51 -14.86 -1.63
CA LEU A 541 1.45 -15.86 -1.72
C LEU A 541 0.25 -15.49 -0.83
N SER A 542 0.49 -15.01 0.40
CA SER A 542 -0.53 -14.47 1.30
C SER A 542 -1.27 -13.28 0.67
N GLU A 543 -0.55 -12.32 0.09
CA GLU A 543 -1.11 -11.19 -0.66
C GLU A 543 -1.97 -11.63 -1.87
N ALA A 544 -1.68 -12.80 -2.46
CA ALA A 544 -2.45 -13.39 -3.54
C ALA A 544 -3.59 -14.32 -3.07
N GLY A 545 -3.84 -14.43 -1.76
CA GLY A 545 -4.85 -15.30 -1.15
C GLY A 545 -4.48 -16.80 -1.14
N LYS A 546 -3.23 -17.14 -1.47
CA LYS A 546 -2.70 -18.52 -1.59
C LYS A 546 -2.13 -18.98 -0.24
N HIS A 547 -2.93 -18.84 0.83
CA HIS A 547 -2.51 -19.04 2.23
C HIS A 547 -1.94 -20.44 2.55
N PRO A 548 -2.47 -21.57 2.00
CA PRO A 548 -1.88 -22.89 2.24
C PRO A 548 -0.45 -23.01 1.69
N GLU A 549 -0.20 -22.48 0.49
CA GLU A 549 1.12 -22.42 -0.14
C GLU A 549 2.04 -21.44 0.59
N ALA A 550 1.50 -20.29 1.03
CA ALA A 550 2.22 -19.28 1.79
C ALA A 550 2.74 -19.85 3.12
N LEU A 551 1.92 -20.61 3.83
CA LEU A 551 2.30 -21.35 5.03
C LEU A 551 3.39 -22.38 4.73
N ALA A 552 3.24 -23.20 3.68
CA ALA A 552 4.24 -24.21 3.32
C ALA A 552 5.61 -23.60 3.00
N ALA A 553 5.65 -22.47 2.28
CA ALA A 553 6.88 -21.72 2.02
C ALA A 553 7.52 -21.16 3.31
N SER A 554 6.70 -20.76 4.27
CA SER A 554 7.15 -20.29 5.59
C SER A 554 7.68 -21.43 6.47
N GLU A 555 7.03 -22.60 6.44
CA GLU A 555 7.50 -23.82 7.12
C GLU A 555 8.87 -24.26 6.57
N GLU A 556 9.10 -24.18 5.25
CA GLU A 556 10.42 -24.42 4.63
C GLU A 556 11.46 -23.38 5.08
N CYS A 557 11.10 -22.10 5.09
CA CYS A 557 11.95 -21.00 5.56
C CYS A 557 12.41 -21.18 7.02
N VAL A 558 11.47 -21.36 7.96
CA VAL A 558 11.77 -21.53 9.40
C VAL A 558 12.57 -22.81 9.64
N LYS A 559 12.26 -23.91 8.95
CA LYS A 559 13.05 -25.15 9.02
C LYS A 559 14.50 -24.94 8.58
N MET A 560 14.73 -24.14 7.52
CA MET A 560 16.07 -23.78 7.07
C MET A 560 16.79 -22.84 8.05
N ARG A 561 16.13 -21.77 8.50
CA ARG A 561 16.70 -20.82 9.47
C ARG A 561 17.03 -21.48 10.82
N ARG A 562 16.21 -22.44 11.29
CA ARG A 562 16.53 -23.24 12.49
C ARG A 562 17.76 -24.13 12.30
N ALA A 563 17.94 -24.76 11.14
CA ALA A 563 19.14 -25.55 10.86
C ALA A 563 20.42 -24.69 10.76
N LEU A 564 20.32 -23.50 10.15
CA LEU A 564 21.40 -22.52 10.11
C LEU A 564 21.76 -22.01 11.52
N HIS A 565 20.76 -21.62 12.32
CA HIS A 565 20.92 -21.21 13.71
C HIS A 565 21.53 -22.31 14.60
N GLN A 566 21.18 -23.59 14.39
CA GLN A 566 21.83 -24.71 15.10
C GLN A 566 23.33 -24.86 14.76
N ALA A 567 23.75 -24.49 13.54
CA ALA A 567 25.15 -24.53 13.14
C ALA A 567 25.94 -23.27 13.54
N ARG A 568 25.29 -22.10 13.53
CA ARG A 568 25.86 -20.79 13.92
C ARG A 568 24.77 -19.94 14.60
N PRO A 569 24.61 -20.00 15.93
CA PRO A 569 23.54 -19.29 16.62
C PRO A 569 23.60 -17.77 16.41
N ALA A 570 24.73 -17.14 16.76
CA ALA A 570 24.89 -15.69 16.72
C ALA A 570 24.63 -15.04 15.34
N ALA A 571 25.02 -15.72 14.25
CA ALA A 571 24.83 -15.20 12.88
C ALA A 571 23.37 -15.29 12.39
N TYR A 572 22.61 -16.26 12.90
CA TYR A 572 21.26 -16.56 12.38
C TYR A 572 20.13 -16.42 13.41
N GLU A 573 20.39 -15.86 14.59
CA GLU A 573 19.37 -15.58 15.61
C GLU A 573 18.37 -14.51 15.15
N ALA A 574 18.84 -13.36 14.67
CA ALA A 574 18.00 -12.30 14.09
C ALA A 574 17.23 -12.80 12.85
N HIS A 575 17.93 -13.53 11.98
CA HIS A 575 17.40 -14.16 10.78
C HIS A 575 16.29 -15.19 11.07
N LEU A 576 16.40 -15.96 12.16
CA LEU A 576 15.37 -16.89 12.60
C LEU A 576 14.18 -16.16 13.24
N ALA A 577 14.41 -15.13 14.05
CA ALA A 577 13.34 -14.30 14.61
C ALA A 577 12.47 -13.65 13.51
N MET A 578 13.08 -13.11 12.45
CA MET A 578 12.36 -12.57 11.28
C MET A 578 11.50 -13.64 10.58
N ALA A 579 12.03 -14.85 10.36
CA ALA A 579 11.28 -15.95 9.76
C ALA A 579 10.11 -16.42 10.65
N LEU A 580 10.32 -16.48 11.97
CA LEU A 580 9.28 -16.80 12.95
C LEU A 580 8.14 -15.76 12.99
N ASN A 581 8.46 -14.47 12.79
CA ASN A 581 7.45 -13.42 12.66
C ASN A 581 6.57 -13.61 11.41
N THR A 582 7.18 -13.95 10.27
CA THR A 582 6.44 -14.25 9.03
C THR A 582 5.62 -15.54 9.17
N TYR A 583 6.16 -16.56 9.83
CA TYR A 583 5.47 -17.83 10.09
C TYR A 583 4.30 -17.68 11.05
N SER A 584 4.42 -16.85 12.09
CA SER A 584 3.32 -16.42 12.97
C SER A 584 2.14 -15.83 12.17
N LEU A 585 2.42 -15.03 11.13
CA LEU A 585 1.38 -14.50 10.24
C LEU A 585 0.68 -15.62 9.45
N GLN A 586 1.43 -16.48 8.77
CA GLN A 586 0.84 -17.55 7.95
C GLN A 586 0.08 -18.60 8.76
N LEU A 587 0.52 -18.88 9.99
CA LEU A 587 -0.20 -19.74 10.92
C LEU A 587 -1.56 -19.14 11.30
N SER A 588 -1.63 -17.83 11.58
CA SER A 588 -2.90 -17.21 11.97
C SER A 588 -3.87 -17.06 10.78
N GLU A 589 -3.36 -16.77 9.59
CA GLU A 589 -4.16 -16.81 8.34
C GLU A 589 -4.71 -18.21 8.05
N ALA A 590 -4.00 -19.27 8.45
CA ALA A 590 -4.46 -20.65 8.40
C ALA A 590 -5.37 -21.06 9.60
N GLY A 591 -5.72 -20.13 10.49
CA GLY A 591 -6.55 -20.37 11.68
C GLY A 591 -5.84 -21.10 12.84
N LYS A 592 -4.52 -21.34 12.73
CA LYS A 592 -3.68 -22.01 13.74
C LYS A 592 -3.20 -21.02 14.80
N HIS A 593 -4.12 -20.31 15.45
CA HIS A 593 -3.81 -19.24 16.41
C HIS A 593 -2.90 -19.67 17.60
N PRO A 594 -3.04 -20.87 18.19
CA PRO A 594 -2.14 -21.33 19.25
C PRO A 594 -0.68 -21.47 18.78
N GLU A 595 -0.47 -22.06 17.60
CA GLU A 595 0.84 -22.20 16.98
C GLU A 595 1.41 -20.83 16.54
N ALA A 596 0.55 -19.95 16.01
CA ALA A 596 0.92 -18.59 15.63
C ALA A 596 1.43 -17.78 16.84
N LEU A 597 0.74 -17.89 17.98
CA LEU A 597 1.16 -17.29 19.24
C LEU A 597 2.52 -17.85 19.70
N ALA A 598 2.71 -19.17 19.67
CA ALA A 598 3.96 -19.80 20.08
C ALA A 598 5.16 -19.38 19.20
N ALA A 599 4.98 -19.31 17.87
CA ALA A 599 6.02 -18.80 16.97
C ALA A 599 6.33 -17.31 17.22
N SER A 600 5.32 -16.52 17.57
CA SER A 600 5.49 -15.11 17.91
C SER A 600 6.16 -14.89 19.27
N GLU A 601 5.91 -15.76 20.25
CA GLU A 601 6.57 -15.77 21.56
C GLU A 601 8.06 -16.15 21.43
N GLU A 602 8.39 -17.14 20.60
CA GLU A 602 9.76 -17.51 20.24
C GLU A 602 10.49 -16.33 19.58
N CYS A 603 9.86 -15.66 18.61
CA CYS A 603 10.38 -14.44 17.98
C CYS A 603 10.69 -13.33 19.02
N VAL A 604 9.71 -12.95 19.86
CA VAL A 604 9.90 -11.89 20.86
C VAL A 604 11.00 -12.27 21.87
N LYS A 605 11.10 -13.55 22.25
CA LYS A 605 12.17 -14.02 23.14
C LYS A 605 13.56 -13.83 22.52
N MET A 606 13.74 -14.18 21.25
CA MET A 606 15.01 -13.97 20.53
C MET A 606 15.30 -12.48 20.34
N ARG A 607 14.31 -11.66 19.95
CA ARG A 607 14.48 -10.21 19.84
C ARG A 607 14.81 -9.54 21.19
N ARG A 608 14.27 -10.02 22.32
CA ARG A 608 14.68 -9.56 23.66
C ARG A 608 16.12 -9.92 24.00
N ALA A 609 16.59 -11.11 23.64
CA ALA A 609 17.99 -11.51 23.88
C ALA A 609 18.96 -10.67 23.03
N LEU A 610 18.65 -10.49 21.75
CA LEU A 610 19.41 -9.62 20.84
C LEU A 610 19.46 -8.17 21.34
N HIS A 611 18.31 -7.59 21.74
CA HIS A 611 18.23 -6.25 22.31
C HIS A 611 18.99 -6.12 23.64
N GLN A 612 19.05 -7.17 24.48
CA GLN A 612 19.89 -7.17 25.69
C GLN A 612 21.39 -7.18 25.38
N ALA A 613 21.80 -7.77 24.25
CA ALA A 613 23.20 -7.83 23.81
C ALA A 613 23.65 -6.58 23.04
N ARG A 614 22.76 -6.00 22.20
CA ARG A 614 23.00 -4.80 21.37
C ARG A 614 21.71 -3.95 21.31
N PRO A 615 21.43 -3.08 22.30
CA PRO A 615 20.15 -2.35 22.36
C PRO A 615 19.88 -1.51 21.11
N ALA A 616 20.80 -0.61 20.75
CA ALA A 616 20.63 0.33 19.64
C ALA A 616 20.43 -0.34 18.27
N ALA A 617 20.94 -1.56 18.07
CA ALA A 617 20.80 -2.31 16.83
C ALA A 617 19.45 -3.06 16.70
N TYR A 618 18.78 -3.37 17.83
CA TYR A 618 17.61 -4.24 17.84
C TYR A 618 16.37 -3.65 18.54
N GLU A 619 16.40 -2.39 18.97
CA GLU A 619 15.26 -1.72 19.62
C GLU A 619 14.04 -1.66 18.69
N ALA A 620 14.20 -1.22 17.45
CA ALA A 620 13.13 -1.18 16.45
C ALA A 620 12.60 -2.59 16.09
N ASP A 621 13.51 -3.56 16.01
CA ASP A 621 13.20 -4.96 15.70
C ASP A 621 12.39 -5.64 16.82
N LEU A 622 12.69 -5.32 18.08
CA LEU A 622 11.91 -5.77 19.24
C LEU A 622 10.57 -5.02 19.33
N ALA A 623 10.54 -3.70 19.07
CA ALA A 623 9.31 -2.92 19.04
C ALA A 623 8.30 -3.46 17.99
N MET A 624 8.79 -3.82 16.79
CA MET A 624 8.01 -4.49 15.74
C MET A 624 7.51 -5.87 16.18
N ALA A 625 8.38 -6.70 16.76
CA ALA A 625 8.01 -8.03 17.23
C ALA A 625 6.94 -7.97 18.34
N LEU A 626 7.02 -7.00 19.25
CA LEU A 626 6.02 -6.76 20.30
C LEU A 626 4.68 -6.28 19.75
N ASN A 627 4.67 -5.40 18.74
CA ASN A 627 3.46 -5.02 18.02
C ASN A 627 2.74 -6.25 17.44
N ASN A 628 3.48 -7.11 16.73
CA ASN A 628 2.93 -8.29 16.07
C ASN A 628 2.50 -9.37 17.09
N TYR A 629 3.22 -9.50 18.20
CA TYR A 629 2.86 -10.36 19.32
C TYR A 629 1.56 -9.91 20.01
N SER A 630 1.31 -8.59 20.12
CA SER A 630 0.04 -8.07 20.64
C SER A 630 -1.17 -8.55 19.84
N LEU A 631 -1.02 -8.68 18.50
CA LEU A 631 -2.06 -9.20 17.63
C LEU A 631 -2.34 -10.68 17.91
N ARG A 632 -1.30 -11.52 17.97
CA ARG A 632 -1.46 -12.97 18.29
C ARG A 632 -2.02 -13.21 19.68
N LEU A 633 -1.65 -12.39 20.66
CA LEU A 633 -2.21 -12.44 22.00
C LEU A 633 -3.71 -12.13 21.99
N SER A 634 -4.17 -11.12 21.25
CA SER A 634 -5.60 -10.80 21.17
C SER A 634 -6.40 -11.84 20.36
N GLU A 635 -5.84 -12.38 19.27
CA GLU A 635 -6.42 -13.52 18.53
C GLU A 635 -6.60 -14.77 19.41
N ALA A 636 -5.69 -14.98 20.38
CA ALA A 636 -5.79 -16.00 21.42
C ALA A 636 -6.69 -15.62 22.62
N GLY A 637 -7.34 -14.45 22.61
CA GLY A 637 -8.22 -13.95 23.69
C GLY A 637 -7.49 -13.36 24.91
N LYS A 638 -6.16 -13.22 24.87
CA LYS A 638 -5.32 -12.73 25.97
C LYS A 638 -5.22 -11.20 25.99
N HIS A 639 -6.35 -10.50 25.95
CA HIS A 639 -6.40 -9.04 25.73
C HIS A 639 -5.55 -8.21 26.72
N ALA A 640 -5.39 -8.66 27.98
CA ALA A 640 -4.55 -7.97 28.97
C ALA A 640 -3.04 -8.09 28.65
N GLU A 641 -2.57 -9.28 28.26
CA GLU A 641 -1.19 -9.49 27.79
C GLU A 641 -0.96 -8.73 26.47
N ALA A 642 -1.94 -8.75 25.58
CA ALA A 642 -1.92 -8.05 24.30
C ALA A 642 -1.76 -6.53 24.47
N LEU A 643 -2.51 -5.94 25.41
CA LEU A 643 -2.39 -4.53 25.73
C LEU A 643 -0.98 -4.17 26.25
N ALA A 644 -0.43 -4.98 27.17
CA ALA A 644 0.89 -4.74 27.72
C ALA A 644 2.01 -4.82 26.66
N ALA A 645 1.96 -5.81 25.75
CA ALA A 645 2.91 -5.93 24.65
C ALA A 645 2.82 -4.73 23.67
N SER A 646 1.60 -4.23 23.41
CA SER A 646 1.39 -3.06 22.57
C SER A 646 1.82 -1.75 23.24
N GLU A 647 1.67 -1.63 24.56
CA GLU A 647 2.12 -0.49 25.35
C GLU A 647 3.66 -0.41 25.39
N GLU A 648 4.33 -1.55 25.56
CA GLU A 648 5.79 -1.66 25.47
C GLU A 648 6.30 -1.28 24.07
N SER A 649 5.66 -1.80 23.01
CA SER A 649 5.97 -1.44 21.61
C SER A 649 5.84 0.07 21.35
N VAL A 650 4.72 0.70 21.74
CA VAL A 650 4.54 2.16 21.59
C VAL A 650 5.55 2.96 22.40
N LYS A 651 5.95 2.49 23.59
CA LYS A 651 6.99 3.14 24.39
C LYS A 651 8.34 3.15 23.67
N MET A 652 8.74 2.02 23.09
CA MET A 652 9.99 1.89 22.32
C MET A 652 9.94 2.75 21.05
N TYR A 653 8.86 2.67 20.27
CA TYR A 653 8.69 3.52 19.09
C TYR A 653 8.65 5.03 19.41
N ARG A 654 8.17 5.44 20.60
CA ARG A 654 8.28 6.84 21.04
C ARG A 654 9.71 7.26 21.34
N ALA A 655 10.54 6.41 21.94
CA ALA A 655 11.97 6.70 22.15
C ALA A 655 12.73 6.78 20.82
N LEU A 656 12.50 5.81 19.93
CA LEU A 656 13.06 5.77 18.57
C LEU A 656 12.65 7.01 17.76
N HIS A 657 11.38 7.41 17.79
CA HIS A 657 10.89 8.63 17.14
C HIS A 657 11.43 9.92 17.79
N GLN A 658 11.73 9.93 19.10
CA GLN A 658 12.43 11.07 19.71
C GLN A 658 13.87 11.20 19.20
N ALA A 659 14.59 10.09 19.03
CA ALA A 659 15.98 10.09 18.55
C ALA A 659 16.12 10.29 17.03
N ARG A 660 15.24 9.68 16.21
CA ARG A 660 15.24 9.79 14.74
C ARG A 660 13.80 9.98 14.20
N PRO A 661 13.20 11.18 14.30
CA PRO A 661 11.78 11.38 13.96
C PRO A 661 11.42 10.96 12.54
N ALA A 662 12.23 11.35 11.55
CA ALA A 662 11.95 11.09 10.14
C ALA A 662 12.01 9.60 9.74
N ALA A 663 12.70 8.77 10.54
CA ALA A 663 12.77 7.33 10.32
C ALA A 663 11.56 6.60 10.90
N TYR A 664 11.09 6.99 12.09
CA TYR A 664 10.14 6.20 12.89
C TYR A 664 8.74 6.81 13.06
N GLU A 665 8.43 7.96 12.45
CA GLU A 665 7.07 8.56 12.53
C GLU A 665 5.99 7.62 11.95
N ALA A 666 6.31 6.88 10.88
CA ALA A 666 5.39 5.90 10.27
C ALA A 666 5.16 4.69 11.19
N ASP A 667 6.21 4.13 11.77
CA ASP A 667 6.12 2.97 12.67
C ASP A 667 5.40 3.32 13.97
N LEU A 668 5.69 4.48 14.56
CA LEU A 668 5.00 4.97 15.74
C LEU A 668 3.50 5.17 15.45
N ALA A 669 3.15 5.73 14.30
CA ALA A 669 1.75 5.88 13.91
C ALA A 669 1.04 4.53 13.71
N MET A 670 1.72 3.53 13.13
CA MET A 670 1.22 2.15 13.04
C MET A 670 1.01 1.54 14.44
N ALA A 671 2.01 1.64 15.32
CA ALA A 671 1.94 1.09 16.67
C ALA A 671 0.83 1.75 17.51
N LEU A 672 0.62 3.07 17.38
CA LEU A 672 -0.47 3.81 18.04
C LEU A 672 -1.86 3.39 17.55
N ASN A 673 -2.04 3.13 16.24
CA ASN A 673 -3.27 2.56 15.69
C ASN A 673 -3.57 1.18 16.31
N ASN A 674 -2.55 0.33 16.42
CA ASN A 674 -2.71 -1.02 16.96
C ASN A 674 -2.95 -0.99 18.48
N TYR A 675 -2.29 -0.06 19.19
CA TYR A 675 -2.53 0.19 20.62
C TYR A 675 -3.95 0.71 20.88
N SER A 676 -4.50 1.57 20.01
CA SER A 676 -5.92 1.97 20.06
C SER A 676 -6.88 0.78 19.97
N LEU A 677 -6.57 -0.23 19.15
CA LEU A 677 -7.35 -1.47 19.08
C LEU A 677 -7.30 -2.24 20.42
N ARG A 678 -6.11 -2.45 20.99
CA ARG A 678 -5.96 -3.13 22.30
C ARG A 678 -6.60 -2.37 23.47
N LEU A 679 -6.54 -1.03 23.44
CA LEU A 679 -7.18 -0.18 24.44
C LEU A 679 -8.72 -0.30 24.41
N SER A 680 -9.35 -0.31 23.22
CA SER A 680 -10.81 -0.49 23.12
C SER A 680 -11.24 -1.92 23.49
N GLU A 681 -10.47 -2.96 23.11
CA GLU A 681 -10.69 -4.35 23.57
C GLU A 681 -10.71 -4.43 25.12
N ALA A 682 -9.77 -3.74 25.78
CA ALA A 682 -9.74 -3.61 27.23
C ALA A 682 -10.86 -2.72 27.83
N GLY A 683 -11.61 -1.99 27.01
CA GLY A 683 -12.67 -1.05 27.42
C GLY A 683 -12.18 0.37 27.75
N LYS A 684 -10.92 0.68 27.49
CA LYS A 684 -10.29 2.00 27.69
C LYS A 684 -10.58 2.93 26.50
N HIS A 685 -11.86 3.16 26.21
CA HIS A 685 -12.29 3.91 25.02
C HIS A 685 -11.74 5.35 24.94
N PRO A 686 -11.61 6.14 26.03
CA PRO A 686 -11.00 7.47 25.99
C PRO A 686 -9.53 7.43 25.56
N GLU A 687 -8.73 6.53 26.14
CA GLU A 687 -7.33 6.33 25.78
C GLU A 687 -7.18 5.78 24.36
N ALA A 688 -8.08 4.87 23.96
CA ALA A 688 -8.14 4.32 22.61
C ALA A 688 -8.40 5.41 21.57
N LEU A 689 -9.28 6.36 21.86
CA LEU A 689 -9.54 7.52 21.01
C LEU A 689 -8.30 8.41 20.90
N ALA A 690 -7.65 8.74 22.03
CA ALA A 690 -6.45 9.57 22.05
C ALA A 690 -5.28 8.97 21.24
N ALA A 691 -5.01 7.66 21.39
CA ALA A 691 -3.99 6.97 20.61
C ALA A 691 -4.31 6.96 19.10
N SER A 692 -5.59 6.83 18.74
CA SER A 692 -6.03 6.90 17.34
C SER A 692 -5.93 8.31 16.76
N GLU A 693 -6.18 9.35 17.57
CA GLU A 693 -6.04 10.77 17.16
C GLU A 693 -4.57 11.13 16.90
N GLU A 694 -3.66 10.67 17.77
CA GLU A 694 -2.21 10.81 17.60
C GLU A 694 -1.71 10.12 16.32
N SER A 695 -2.15 8.87 16.08
CA SER A 695 -1.87 8.14 14.83
C SER A 695 -2.37 8.89 13.59
N VAL A 696 -3.63 9.35 13.56
CA VAL A 696 -4.17 10.10 12.41
C VAL A 696 -3.43 11.42 12.20
N LYS A 697 -3.00 12.10 13.28
CA LYS A 697 -2.21 13.33 13.19
C LYS A 697 -0.85 13.10 12.51
N MET A 698 -0.11 12.07 12.93
CA MET A 698 1.16 11.68 12.28
C MET A 698 0.93 11.28 10.82
N ARG A 699 -0.06 10.42 10.54
CA ARG A 699 -0.37 9.99 9.17
C ARG A 699 -0.82 11.12 8.26
N ARG A 700 -1.47 12.17 8.78
CA ARG A 700 -1.75 13.41 8.01
C ARG A 700 -0.49 14.22 7.70
N ALA A 701 0.50 14.27 8.59
CA ALA A 701 1.79 14.91 8.31
C ALA A 701 2.59 14.13 7.25
N LEU A 702 2.71 12.81 7.42
CA LEU A 702 3.32 11.90 6.45
C LEU A 702 2.66 12.00 5.06
N HIS A 703 1.32 12.00 5.00
CA HIS A 703 0.58 12.18 3.75
C HIS A 703 0.75 13.59 3.14
N GLN A 704 0.94 14.65 3.94
CA GLN A 704 1.26 15.98 3.40
C GLN A 704 2.67 16.03 2.78
N ALA A 705 3.63 15.27 3.32
CA ALA A 705 4.98 15.18 2.78
C ALA A 705 5.11 14.25 1.55
N ARG A 706 4.49 13.06 1.61
CA ARG A 706 4.52 12.04 0.53
C ARG A 706 3.11 11.45 0.30
N PRO A 707 2.21 12.14 -0.44
CA PRO A 707 0.82 11.72 -0.59
C PRO A 707 0.66 10.27 -1.11
N ALA A 708 1.32 9.96 -2.23
CA ALA A 708 1.19 8.66 -2.90
C ALA A 708 1.67 7.47 -2.06
N ALA A 709 2.58 7.68 -1.11
CA ALA A 709 3.08 6.64 -0.22
C ALA A 709 2.13 6.35 0.96
N TYR A 710 1.39 7.36 1.44
CA TYR A 710 0.63 7.29 2.69
C TYR A 710 -0.89 7.47 2.55
N GLU A 711 -1.43 7.63 1.34
CA GLU A 711 -2.88 7.85 1.12
C GLU A 711 -3.75 6.69 1.66
N ALA A 712 -3.47 5.45 1.24
CA ALA A 712 -4.21 4.26 1.71
C ALA A 712 -4.05 4.05 3.23
N ASP A 713 -2.90 4.44 3.77
CA ASP A 713 -2.45 4.19 5.14
C ASP A 713 -3.09 5.18 6.14
N LEU A 714 -3.17 6.47 5.76
CA LEU A 714 -3.99 7.48 6.43
C LEU A 714 -5.48 7.12 6.35
N ALA A 715 -5.96 6.69 5.18
CA ALA A 715 -7.36 6.31 5.00
C ALA A 715 -7.75 5.11 5.89
N MET A 716 -6.87 4.12 6.08
CA MET A 716 -7.08 3.02 7.03
C MET A 716 -7.14 3.51 8.48
N ALA A 717 -6.27 4.44 8.88
CA ALA A 717 -6.31 5.02 10.23
C ALA A 717 -7.58 5.86 10.47
N LEU A 718 -8.08 6.57 9.46
CA LEU A 718 -9.34 7.32 9.53
C LEU A 718 -10.57 6.41 9.73
N ASN A 719 -10.59 5.22 9.12
CA ASN A 719 -11.61 4.20 9.41
C ASN A 719 -11.63 3.85 10.91
N ASN A 720 -10.46 3.53 11.47
CA ASN A 720 -10.34 3.11 12.87
C ASN A 720 -10.66 4.26 13.83
N TYR A 721 -10.22 5.48 13.51
CA TYR A 721 -10.57 6.69 14.23
C TYR A 721 -12.08 6.98 14.23
N SER A 722 -12.76 6.77 13.10
CA SER A 722 -14.22 6.91 13.03
C SER A 722 -14.97 5.93 13.94
N LEU A 723 -14.46 4.70 14.11
CA LEU A 723 -14.99 3.73 15.06
C LEU A 723 -14.79 4.21 16.51
N ARG A 724 -13.58 4.65 16.87
CA ARG A 724 -13.28 5.18 18.22
C ARG A 724 -14.10 6.43 18.57
N LEU A 725 -14.33 7.31 17.60
CA LEU A 725 -15.19 8.47 17.75
C LEU A 725 -16.65 8.06 18.00
N SER A 726 -17.17 7.04 17.32
CA SER A 726 -18.54 6.58 17.53
C SER A 726 -18.72 5.80 18.84
N GLU A 727 -17.73 5.01 19.25
CA GLU A 727 -17.66 4.40 20.60
C GLU A 727 -17.70 5.47 21.71
N ALA A 728 -17.05 6.62 21.50
CA ALA A 728 -17.12 7.78 22.39
C ALA A 728 -18.44 8.59 22.27
N GLY A 729 -19.39 8.16 21.43
CA GLY A 729 -20.67 8.85 21.18
C GLY A 729 -20.57 10.11 20.32
N LYS A 730 -19.43 10.34 19.65
CA LYS A 730 -19.16 11.53 18.82
C LYS A 730 -19.54 11.31 17.36
N HIS A 731 -20.79 10.89 17.10
CA HIS A 731 -21.23 10.41 15.78
C HIS A 731 -20.99 11.42 14.63
N ALA A 732 -21.04 12.73 14.89
CA ALA A 732 -20.75 13.76 13.88
C ALA A 732 -19.25 13.84 13.50
N GLU A 733 -18.33 13.69 14.46
CA GLU A 733 -16.89 13.62 14.20
C GLU A 733 -16.55 12.27 13.52
N ALA A 734 -17.18 11.19 13.96
CA ALA A 734 -17.05 9.86 13.37
C ALA A 734 -17.47 9.85 11.89
N LEU A 735 -18.60 10.49 11.58
CA LEU A 735 -19.08 10.63 10.21
C LEU A 735 -18.07 11.39 9.34
N ALA A 736 -17.57 12.54 9.80
CA ALA A 736 -16.59 13.33 9.05
C ALA A 736 -15.29 12.55 8.75
N ALA A 737 -14.78 11.76 9.71
CA ALA A 737 -13.63 10.88 9.50
C ALA A 737 -13.92 9.76 8.48
N SER A 738 -15.15 9.22 8.46
CA SER A 738 -15.58 8.26 7.42
C SER A 738 -15.82 8.91 6.04
N GLU A 739 -16.26 10.17 5.97
CA GLU A 739 -16.39 10.93 4.72
C GLU A 739 -15.01 11.17 4.08
N GLU A 740 -13.98 11.48 4.87
CA GLU A 740 -12.57 11.59 4.44
C GLU A 740 -12.03 10.23 3.94
N TYR A 741 -12.20 9.17 4.73
CA TYR A 741 -11.82 7.78 4.39
C TYR A 741 -12.43 7.28 3.07
N VAL A 742 -13.73 7.44 2.86
CA VAL A 742 -14.38 7.06 1.58
C VAL A 742 -13.92 7.94 0.42
N THR A 743 -13.65 9.23 0.66
CA THR A 743 -13.14 10.13 -0.38
C THR A 743 -11.76 9.68 -0.88
N MET A 744 -10.86 9.30 0.03
CA MET A 744 -9.53 8.77 -0.31
C MET A 744 -9.62 7.44 -1.06
N TYR A 745 -10.39 6.46 -0.57
CA TYR A 745 -10.55 5.19 -1.31
C TYR A 745 -11.27 5.35 -2.66
N ARG A 746 -12.11 6.39 -2.84
CA ARG A 746 -12.64 6.76 -4.17
C ARG A 746 -11.59 7.40 -5.09
N ALA A 747 -10.56 8.08 -4.57
CA ALA A 747 -9.44 8.58 -5.35
C ALA A 747 -8.51 7.43 -5.77
N LEU A 748 -8.08 6.62 -4.81
CA LEU A 748 -7.29 5.40 -5.02
C LEU A 748 -7.95 4.44 -6.04
N HIS A 749 -9.24 4.16 -5.90
CA HIS A 749 -9.99 3.33 -6.85
C HIS A 749 -10.11 3.96 -8.25
N ARG A 750 -10.10 5.29 -8.41
CA ARG A 750 -10.05 5.92 -9.74
C ARG A 750 -8.68 5.76 -10.39
N ALA A 751 -7.60 5.78 -9.62
CA ALA A 751 -6.24 5.61 -10.10
C ALA A 751 -5.90 4.13 -10.41
N ARG A 752 -6.34 3.20 -9.55
CA ARG A 752 -6.07 1.75 -9.68
C ARG A 752 -7.32 0.93 -9.29
N PRO A 753 -8.34 0.82 -10.18
CA PRO A 753 -9.62 0.18 -9.84
C PRO A 753 -9.47 -1.24 -9.27
N ALA A 754 -8.77 -2.11 -10.00
CA ALA A 754 -8.59 -3.52 -9.64
C ALA A 754 -7.79 -3.76 -8.34
N ALA A 755 -7.07 -2.75 -7.83
CA ALA A 755 -6.35 -2.83 -6.56
C ALA A 755 -7.24 -2.45 -5.36
N TYR A 756 -8.14 -1.47 -5.52
CA TYR A 756 -8.88 -0.86 -4.41
C TYR A 756 -10.41 -1.08 -4.46
N GLU A 757 -10.93 -1.90 -5.38
CA GLU A 757 -12.37 -2.19 -5.49
C GLU A 757 -12.92 -2.81 -4.19
N ALA A 758 -12.20 -3.77 -3.61
CA ALA A 758 -12.58 -4.43 -2.35
C ALA A 758 -12.55 -3.45 -1.15
N ASP A 759 -11.52 -2.59 -1.09
CA ASP A 759 -11.38 -1.61 -0.01
C ASP A 759 -12.38 -0.47 -0.09
N LEU A 760 -12.70 0.02 -1.29
CA LEU A 760 -13.77 0.99 -1.45
C LEU A 760 -15.13 0.37 -1.08
N ALA A 761 -15.40 -0.88 -1.44
CA ALA A 761 -16.62 -1.57 -1.01
C ALA A 761 -16.68 -1.73 0.54
N ARG A 762 -15.55 -2.06 1.18
CA ARG A 762 -15.38 -2.09 2.65
C ARG A 762 -15.60 -0.70 3.28
N ALA A 763 -15.08 0.35 2.66
CA ALA A 763 -15.23 1.73 3.12
C ALA A 763 -16.69 2.19 3.06
N LEU A 764 -17.38 1.90 1.96
CA LEU A 764 -18.81 2.22 1.77
C LEU A 764 -19.72 1.47 2.76
N ASN A 765 -19.41 0.21 3.09
CA ASN A 765 -20.11 -0.53 4.15
C ASN A 765 -19.98 0.19 5.51
N ASN A 766 -18.75 0.51 5.92
CA ASN A 766 -18.49 1.12 7.22
C ASN A 766 -19.05 2.56 7.31
N PHE A 767 -18.99 3.30 6.20
CA PHE A 767 -19.60 4.62 6.08
C PHE A 767 -21.13 4.55 6.18
N SER A 768 -21.79 3.53 5.62
CA SER A 768 -23.23 3.34 5.78
C SER A 768 -23.66 3.22 7.25
N LEU A 769 -22.85 2.55 8.09
CA LEU A 769 -23.09 2.46 9.53
C LEU A 769 -22.96 3.84 10.21
N ARG A 770 -21.92 4.62 9.89
CA ARG A 770 -21.77 6.00 10.44
C ARG A 770 -22.87 6.95 9.96
N LEU A 771 -23.38 6.76 8.76
CA LEU A 771 -24.54 7.50 8.23
C LEU A 771 -25.82 7.14 8.99
N SER A 772 -26.07 5.86 9.28
CA SER A 772 -27.20 5.39 10.10
C SER A 772 -27.12 5.93 11.54
N GLU A 773 -25.95 5.83 12.19
CA GLU A 773 -25.67 6.39 13.52
C GLU A 773 -25.88 7.91 13.59
N ALA A 774 -25.64 8.63 12.48
CA ALA A 774 -25.92 10.06 12.33
C ALA A 774 -27.38 10.37 11.90
N GLY A 775 -28.27 9.38 11.79
CA GLY A 775 -29.66 9.53 11.39
C GLY A 775 -29.89 9.79 9.88
N LYS A 776 -28.85 9.66 9.05
CA LYS A 776 -28.86 9.88 7.59
C LYS A 776 -29.26 8.59 6.82
N HIS A 777 -30.32 7.90 7.24
CA HIS A 777 -30.70 6.57 6.71
C HIS A 777 -30.79 6.47 5.18
N ALA A 778 -31.21 7.54 4.49
CA ALA A 778 -31.27 7.57 3.02
C ALA A 778 -29.90 7.60 2.34
N GLU A 779 -28.92 8.27 2.93
CA GLU A 779 -27.52 8.25 2.46
C GLU A 779 -26.87 6.90 2.82
N ALA A 780 -27.18 6.35 4.01
CA ALA A 780 -26.71 5.06 4.46
C ALA A 780 -27.17 3.90 3.55
N LEU A 781 -28.44 3.92 3.12
CA LEU A 781 -28.96 2.95 2.15
C LEU A 781 -28.23 3.04 0.81
N ALA A 782 -27.93 4.25 0.31
CA ALA A 782 -27.20 4.42 -0.94
C ALA A 782 -25.75 3.90 -0.86
N ALA A 783 -25.04 4.16 0.25
CA ALA A 783 -23.68 3.68 0.47
C ALA A 783 -23.61 2.15 0.61
N SER A 784 -24.57 1.54 1.33
CA SER A 784 -24.66 0.07 1.45
C SER A 784 -25.08 -0.61 0.14
N GLU A 785 -25.92 0.02 -0.69
CA GLU A 785 -26.24 -0.47 -2.05
C GLU A 785 -25.01 -0.46 -2.98
N GLU A 786 -24.21 0.62 -2.94
CA GLU A 786 -22.95 0.72 -3.68
C GLU A 786 -21.95 -0.37 -3.24
N SER A 787 -21.81 -0.59 -1.92
CA SER A 787 -20.98 -1.65 -1.36
C SER A 787 -21.42 -3.06 -1.79
N VAL A 788 -22.72 -3.39 -1.66
CA VAL A 788 -23.26 -4.70 -2.09
C VAL A 788 -23.07 -4.89 -3.59
N LYS A 789 -23.27 -3.86 -4.42
CA LYS A 789 -23.06 -3.95 -5.87
C LYS A 789 -21.60 -4.31 -6.23
N MET A 790 -20.63 -3.67 -5.59
CA MET A 790 -19.20 -3.97 -5.79
C MET A 790 -18.85 -5.37 -5.27
N ARG A 791 -19.30 -5.74 -4.06
CA ARG A 791 -19.07 -7.07 -3.49
C ARG A 791 -19.73 -8.20 -4.30
N ARG A 792 -20.85 -7.94 -4.99
CA ARG A 792 -21.41 -8.89 -5.96
C ARG A 792 -20.53 -9.08 -7.20
N ALA A 793 -19.91 -8.03 -7.74
CA ALA A 793 -18.99 -8.14 -8.87
C ALA A 793 -17.71 -8.91 -8.47
N LEU A 794 -17.11 -8.54 -7.33
CA LEU A 794 -15.96 -9.24 -6.74
C LEU A 794 -16.26 -10.73 -6.47
N HIS A 795 -17.41 -11.04 -5.87
CA HIS A 795 -17.86 -12.42 -5.65
C HIS A 795 -18.13 -13.17 -6.96
N GLN A 796 -18.63 -12.53 -8.03
CA GLN A 796 -18.77 -13.17 -9.34
C GLN A 796 -17.41 -13.52 -9.96
N ALA A 797 -16.39 -12.69 -9.76
CA ALA A 797 -15.03 -12.94 -10.25
C ALA A 797 -14.25 -13.96 -9.41
N ARG A 798 -14.41 -13.94 -8.08
CA ARG A 798 -13.69 -14.80 -7.11
C ARG A 798 -14.62 -15.22 -5.95
N PRO A 799 -15.53 -16.20 -6.13
CA PRO A 799 -16.55 -16.54 -5.13
C PRO A 799 -15.96 -16.84 -3.75
N ALA A 800 -15.03 -17.81 -3.68
CA ALA A 800 -14.43 -18.28 -2.43
C ALA A 800 -13.60 -17.23 -1.67
N ALA A 801 -13.25 -16.09 -2.29
CA ALA A 801 -12.55 -14.99 -1.64
C ALA A 801 -13.52 -13.97 -1.01
N TYR A 802 -14.67 -13.71 -1.64
CA TYR A 802 -15.58 -12.62 -1.26
C TYR A 802 -16.97 -13.08 -0.79
N GLU A 803 -17.21 -14.38 -0.61
CA GLU A 803 -18.49 -14.92 -0.13
C GLU A 803 -18.84 -14.36 1.26
N ALA A 804 -17.89 -14.37 2.21
CA ALA A 804 -18.09 -13.80 3.54
C ALA A 804 -18.30 -12.28 3.51
N ASP A 805 -17.53 -11.56 2.68
CA ASP A 805 -17.66 -10.11 2.52
C ASP A 805 -19.03 -9.70 1.96
N LEU A 806 -19.52 -10.42 0.95
CA LEU A 806 -20.84 -10.17 0.39
C LEU A 806 -21.95 -10.54 1.40
N ALA A 807 -21.81 -11.65 2.15
CA ALA A 807 -22.73 -12.01 3.22
C ALA A 807 -22.81 -10.93 4.32
N MET A 808 -21.67 -10.36 4.73
CA MET A 808 -21.60 -9.23 5.68
C MET A 808 -22.29 -7.97 5.12
N ALA A 809 -22.01 -7.60 3.88
CA ALA A 809 -22.61 -6.41 3.26
C ALA A 809 -24.13 -6.56 3.08
N LEU A 810 -24.62 -7.77 2.80
CA LEU A 810 -26.06 -8.07 2.71
C LEU A 810 -26.77 -7.98 4.08
N ASN A 811 -26.10 -8.34 5.17
CA ASN A 811 -26.62 -8.09 6.53
C ASN A 811 -26.72 -6.58 6.81
N THR A 812 -25.65 -5.80 6.55
CA THR A 812 -25.69 -4.33 6.69
C THR A 812 -26.78 -3.69 5.83
N TYR A 813 -26.90 -4.09 4.55
CA TYR A 813 -27.92 -3.60 3.62
C TYR A 813 -29.34 -3.95 4.08
N SER A 814 -29.55 -5.11 4.71
CA SER A 814 -30.84 -5.47 5.33
C SER A 814 -31.23 -4.54 6.49
N LEU A 815 -30.26 -4.07 7.29
CA LEU A 815 -30.51 -3.05 8.32
C LEU A 815 -30.96 -1.75 7.66
N GLN A 816 -30.20 -1.24 6.69
CA GLN A 816 -30.50 0.04 6.02
C GLN A 816 -31.79 0.01 5.19
N LEU A 817 -32.14 -1.11 4.57
CA LEU A 817 -33.43 -1.30 3.89
C LEU A 817 -34.60 -1.23 4.87
N SER A 818 -34.47 -1.82 6.07
CA SER A 818 -35.50 -1.76 7.10
C SER A 818 -35.64 -0.36 7.71
N GLU A 819 -34.54 0.35 7.94
CA GLU A 819 -34.58 1.75 8.38
C GLU A 819 -35.26 2.67 7.35
N ALA A 820 -35.20 2.31 6.07
CA ALA A 820 -35.93 2.95 4.97
C ALA A 820 -37.35 2.38 4.73
N GLY A 821 -37.87 1.50 5.61
CA GLY A 821 -39.21 0.91 5.50
C GLY A 821 -39.40 -0.15 4.42
N LYS A 822 -38.33 -0.58 3.74
CA LYS A 822 -38.33 -1.58 2.66
C LYS A 822 -38.22 -3.01 3.21
N HIS A 823 -39.14 -3.39 4.10
CA HIS A 823 -39.10 -4.67 4.82
C HIS A 823 -39.06 -5.92 3.91
N PRO A 824 -39.77 -5.99 2.76
CA PRO A 824 -39.68 -7.15 1.86
C PRO A 824 -38.28 -7.33 1.27
N GLU A 825 -37.67 -6.26 0.78
CA GLU A 825 -36.30 -6.25 0.25
C GLU A 825 -35.27 -6.51 1.36
N ALA A 826 -35.49 -5.92 2.55
CA ALA A 826 -34.64 -6.13 3.72
C ALA A 826 -34.59 -7.62 4.10
N LEU A 827 -35.74 -8.29 4.14
CA LEU A 827 -35.84 -9.73 4.42
C LEU A 827 -35.14 -10.57 3.35
N ALA A 828 -35.27 -10.21 2.07
CA ALA A 828 -34.60 -10.94 0.98
C ALA A 828 -33.07 -10.84 1.07
N ALA A 829 -32.53 -9.66 1.41
CA ALA A 829 -31.09 -9.46 1.58
C ALA A 829 -30.50 -10.29 2.73
N ILE A 830 -31.18 -10.34 3.89
CA ILE A 830 -30.69 -11.16 5.01
C ILE A 830 -30.93 -12.67 4.80
N GLU A 831 -31.96 -13.07 4.06
CA GLU A 831 -32.18 -14.48 3.70
C GLU A 831 -31.07 -15.02 2.77
N GLU A 832 -30.53 -14.17 1.89
CA GLU A 832 -29.32 -14.46 1.12
C GLU A 832 -28.05 -14.52 2.00
N SER A 833 -27.87 -13.54 2.88
CA SER A 833 -26.74 -13.50 3.85
C SER A 833 -26.69 -14.75 4.74
N VAL A 834 -27.79 -15.14 5.38
CA VAL A 834 -27.89 -16.35 6.22
C VAL A 834 -27.63 -17.62 5.41
N LYS A 835 -28.06 -17.67 4.15
CA LYS A 835 -27.77 -18.81 3.26
C LYS A 835 -26.26 -18.95 3.00
N MET A 836 -25.56 -17.85 2.74
CA MET A 836 -24.12 -17.82 2.53
C MET A 836 -23.37 -18.17 3.81
N TYR A 837 -23.70 -17.54 4.94
CA TYR A 837 -23.09 -17.87 6.23
C TYR A 837 -23.35 -19.32 6.68
N ARG A 838 -24.49 -19.93 6.33
CA ARG A 838 -24.71 -21.37 6.56
C ARG A 838 -23.79 -22.26 5.71
N ALA A 839 -23.49 -21.89 4.47
CA ALA A 839 -22.53 -22.64 3.63
C ALA A 839 -21.10 -22.49 4.18
N LEU A 840 -20.70 -21.26 4.52
CA LEU A 840 -19.41 -20.95 5.14
C LEU A 840 -19.22 -21.67 6.48
N HIS A 841 -20.22 -21.64 7.36
CA HIS A 841 -20.22 -22.37 8.63
C HIS A 841 -20.20 -23.89 8.45
N GLN A 842 -20.85 -24.46 7.42
CA GLN A 842 -20.73 -25.89 7.11
C GLN A 842 -19.31 -26.28 6.67
N ALA A 843 -18.60 -25.39 5.98
CA ALA A 843 -17.21 -25.63 5.56
C ALA A 843 -16.18 -25.36 6.67
N ARG A 844 -16.41 -24.36 7.53
CA ARG A 844 -15.50 -23.91 8.61
C ARG A 844 -16.30 -23.45 9.85
N PRO A 845 -16.83 -24.36 10.69
CA PRO A 845 -17.74 -24.00 11.78
C PRO A 845 -17.15 -22.93 12.72
N ALA A 846 -15.98 -23.21 13.30
CA ALA A 846 -15.32 -22.33 14.28
C ALA A 846 -14.88 -20.96 13.73
N ALA A 847 -14.92 -20.73 12.41
CA ALA A 847 -14.61 -19.44 11.81
C ALA A 847 -15.87 -18.56 11.64
N TYR A 848 -17.03 -19.15 11.37
CA TYR A 848 -18.25 -18.43 10.97
C TYR A 848 -19.45 -18.65 11.92
N GLU A 849 -19.25 -19.32 13.07
CA GLU A 849 -20.32 -19.54 14.07
C GLU A 849 -20.87 -18.20 14.60
N ALA A 850 -20.00 -17.24 14.89
CA ALA A 850 -20.40 -15.90 15.35
C ALA A 850 -21.13 -15.09 14.25
N ASP A 851 -20.62 -15.11 13.01
CA ASP A 851 -21.24 -14.38 11.90
C ASP A 851 -22.62 -14.92 11.54
N LEU A 852 -22.77 -16.24 11.55
CA LEU A 852 -24.07 -16.89 11.32
C LEU A 852 -25.04 -16.59 12.47
N ALA A 853 -24.59 -16.58 13.73
CA ALA A 853 -25.42 -16.19 14.87
C ALA A 853 -25.90 -14.73 14.78
N MET A 854 -25.02 -13.81 14.36
CA MET A 854 -25.34 -12.40 14.08
C MET A 854 -26.38 -12.29 12.94
N ALA A 855 -26.16 -12.98 11.82
CA ALA A 855 -27.07 -12.93 10.69
C ALA A 855 -28.46 -13.55 11.02
N LEU A 856 -28.50 -14.59 11.85
CA LEU A 856 -29.75 -15.18 12.36
C LEU A 856 -30.52 -14.23 13.28
N ASN A 857 -29.83 -13.43 14.11
CA ASN A 857 -30.45 -12.38 14.92
C ASN A 857 -31.16 -11.33 14.03
N THR A 858 -30.46 -10.81 13.01
CA THR A 858 -31.05 -9.90 12.02
C THR A 858 -32.22 -10.56 11.26
N TYR A 859 -32.08 -11.83 10.87
CA TYR A 859 -33.10 -12.58 10.15
C TYR A 859 -34.37 -12.78 11.00
N SER A 860 -34.25 -13.06 12.30
CA SER A 860 -35.39 -13.10 13.22
C SER A 860 -36.17 -11.79 13.19
N ASN A 861 -35.49 -10.66 13.42
CA ASN A 861 -36.13 -9.35 13.49
C ASN A 861 -36.84 -8.99 12.17
N ARG A 862 -36.20 -9.23 11.02
CA ARG A 862 -36.80 -9.02 9.69
C ARG A 862 -37.95 -10.00 9.38
N LEU A 863 -37.93 -11.23 9.92
CA LEU A 863 -39.05 -12.18 9.83
C LEU A 863 -40.23 -11.72 10.69
N SER A 864 -39.97 -11.21 11.89
CA SER A 864 -41.01 -10.73 12.82
C SER A 864 -41.71 -9.47 12.30
N GLU A 865 -40.95 -8.51 11.75
CA GLU A 865 -41.48 -7.37 10.98
C GLU A 865 -42.36 -7.79 9.80
N ALA A 866 -42.02 -8.90 9.14
CA ALA A 866 -42.80 -9.48 8.05
C ALA A 866 -43.98 -10.36 8.54
N GLY A 867 -44.29 -10.38 9.83
CA GLY A 867 -45.38 -11.16 10.45
C GLY A 867 -45.15 -12.67 10.47
N LYS A 868 -43.90 -13.13 10.28
CA LYS A 868 -43.53 -14.55 10.15
C LYS A 868 -43.05 -15.15 11.49
N HIS A 869 -43.68 -14.78 12.59
CA HIS A 869 -43.27 -15.10 13.98
C HIS A 869 -42.82 -16.57 14.20
N PRO A 870 -43.49 -17.62 13.66
CA PRO A 870 -43.03 -19.01 13.84
C PRO A 870 -41.66 -19.31 13.21
N LYS A 871 -41.27 -18.58 12.16
CA LYS A 871 -39.92 -18.65 11.57
C LYS A 871 -38.93 -17.78 12.34
N ALA A 872 -39.37 -16.61 12.80
CA ALA A 872 -38.54 -15.69 13.58
C ALA A 872 -38.07 -16.36 14.88
N LEU A 873 -39.01 -16.92 15.64
CA LEU A 873 -38.74 -17.72 16.84
C LEU A 873 -37.71 -18.84 16.59
N ALA A 874 -37.82 -19.57 15.47
CA ALA A 874 -36.88 -20.65 15.15
C ALA A 874 -35.46 -20.13 14.82
N ALA A 875 -35.35 -19.01 14.09
CA ALA A 875 -34.06 -18.36 13.82
C ALA A 875 -33.43 -17.78 15.10
N SER A 876 -34.27 -17.25 16.00
CA SER A 876 -33.85 -16.72 17.31
C SER A 876 -33.40 -17.85 18.27
N GLU A 877 -34.07 -19.00 18.26
CA GLU A 877 -33.66 -20.19 19.03
C GLU A 877 -32.30 -20.75 18.55
N GLU A 878 -32.07 -20.79 17.22
CA GLU A 878 -30.79 -21.15 16.60
C GLU A 878 -29.68 -20.16 17.00
N CYS A 879 -29.96 -18.85 16.90
CA CYS A 879 -29.09 -17.76 17.32
C CYS A 879 -28.67 -17.85 18.79
N VAL A 880 -29.63 -17.95 19.73
CA VAL A 880 -29.36 -18.07 21.17
C VAL A 880 -28.57 -19.34 21.49
N LYS A 881 -28.83 -20.45 20.80
CA LYS A 881 -28.06 -21.69 20.97
C LYS A 881 -26.58 -21.50 20.59
N MET A 882 -26.31 -20.83 19.47
CA MET A 882 -24.95 -20.56 19.01
C MET A 882 -24.23 -19.56 19.93
N TYR A 883 -24.87 -18.45 20.30
CA TYR A 883 -24.28 -17.51 21.26
C TYR A 883 -24.07 -18.11 22.65
N ARG A 884 -24.88 -19.09 23.09
CA ARG A 884 -24.59 -19.86 24.32
C ARG A 884 -23.35 -20.74 24.21
N ALA A 885 -23.09 -21.37 23.06
CA ALA A 885 -21.87 -22.14 22.84
C ALA A 885 -20.63 -21.23 22.79
N LEU A 886 -20.71 -20.13 22.03
CA LEU A 886 -19.67 -19.10 21.94
C LEU A 886 -19.36 -18.48 23.30
N HIS A 887 -20.39 -18.11 24.08
CA HIS A 887 -20.22 -17.59 25.44
C HIS A 887 -19.64 -18.64 26.42
N GLN A 888 -19.97 -19.93 26.29
CA GLN A 888 -19.32 -20.98 27.08
C GLN A 888 -17.82 -21.11 26.79
N ALA A 889 -17.40 -20.90 25.54
CA ALA A 889 -15.99 -20.93 25.15
C ALA A 889 -15.24 -19.62 25.48
N ARG A 890 -15.88 -18.46 25.34
CA ARG A 890 -15.30 -17.12 25.52
C ARG A 890 -16.32 -16.16 26.17
N PRO A 891 -16.55 -16.23 27.50
CA PRO A 891 -17.61 -15.46 28.16
C PRO A 891 -17.52 -13.95 27.91
N ALA A 892 -16.36 -13.35 28.19
CA ALA A 892 -16.13 -11.92 28.07
C ALA A 892 -16.22 -11.35 26.64
N ALA A 893 -16.19 -12.21 25.60
CA ALA A 893 -16.34 -11.80 24.22
C ALA A 893 -17.81 -11.76 23.77
N TYR A 894 -18.64 -12.67 24.26
CA TYR A 894 -20.01 -12.88 23.77
C TYR A 894 -21.12 -12.66 24.82
N GLU A 895 -20.79 -12.15 26.03
CA GLU A 895 -21.79 -11.85 27.07
C GLU A 895 -22.81 -10.80 26.61
N ALA A 896 -22.35 -9.75 25.90
CA ALA A 896 -23.23 -8.72 25.35
C ALA A 896 -24.11 -9.26 24.20
N ASP A 897 -23.53 -10.02 23.27
CA ASP A 897 -24.27 -10.60 22.15
C ASP A 897 -25.33 -11.61 22.61
N LEU A 898 -24.99 -12.48 23.58
CA LEU A 898 -25.94 -13.41 24.16
C LEU A 898 -27.06 -12.69 24.91
N ALA A 899 -26.75 -11.62 25.65
CA ALA A 899 -27.77 -10.81 26.30
C ALA A 899 -28.70 -10.11 25.29
N MET A 900 -28.19 -9.65 24.15
CA MET A 900 -28.99 -9.12 23.04
C MET A 900 -29.86 -10.21 22.40
N ALA A 901 -29.29 -11.38 22.08
CA ALA A 901 -30.01 -12.49 21.46
C ALA A 901 -31.15 -13.00 22.37
N LEU A 902 -30.90 -13.13 23.68
CA LEU A 902 -31.91 -13.51 24.68
C LEU A 902 -33.03 -12.48 24.81
N ASN A 903 -32.72 -11.18 24.70
CA ASN A 903 -33.73 -10.12 24.66
C ASN A 903 -34.65 -10.27 23.43
N ASN A 904 -34.08 -10.51 22.25
CA ASN A 904 -34.86 -10.64 21.02
C ASN A 904 -35.67 -11.94 21.03
N TYR A 905 -35.08 -13.03 21.52
CA TYR A 905 -35.76 -14.32 21.76
C TYR A 905 -36.93 -14.19 22.74
N SER A 906 -36.81 -13.37 23.79
CA SER A 906 -37.94 -13.07 24.69
C SER A 906 -39.11 -12.36 24.00
N THR A 907 -38.87 -11.68 22.87
CA THR A 907 -39.93 -11.05 22.06
C THR A 907 -40.63 -12.11 21.20
N GLU A 908 -39.88 -12.90 20.43
CA GLU A 908 -40.46 -13.96 19.59
C GLU A 908 -41.19 -15.03 20.42
N LEU A 909 -40.73 -15.32 21.64
CA LEU A 909 -41.42 -16.21 22.58
C LEU A 909 -42.75 -15.63 23.06
N SER A 910 -42.82 -14.33 23.35
CA SER A 910 -44.05 -13.65 23.77
C SER A 910 -45.06 -13.56 22.63
N ASP A 911 -44.61 -13.21 21.42
CA ASP A 911 -45.44 -13.19 20.20
C ASP A 911 -45.97 -14.60 19.85
N ALA A 912 -45.25 -15.65 20.22
CA ALA A 912 -45.69 -17.05 20.13
C ALA A 912 -46.54 -17.53 21.33
N GLY A 913 -46.87 -16.66 22.29
CA GLY A 913 -47.68 -16.96 23.48
C GLY A 913 -46.97 -17.73 24.60
N LYS A 914 -45.66 -17.94 24.49
CA LYS A 914 -44.81 -18.67 25.45
C LYS A 914 -44.32 -17.74 26.57
N HIS A 915 -45.24 -17.09 27.27
CA HIS A 915 -44.91 -16.06 28.27
C HIS A 915 -43.98 -16.52 29.42
N PRO A 916 -44.08 -17.76 29.96
CA PRO A 916 -43.13 -18.24 30.98
C PRO A 916 -41.70 -18.35 30.46
N GLU A 917 -41.50 -18.91 29.27
CA GLU A 917 -40.19 -19.03 28.62
C GLU A 917 -39.66 -17.65 28.21
N ALA A 918 -40.53 -16.77 27.73
CA ALA A 918 -40.21 -15.39 27.37
C ALA A 918 -39.69 -14.61 28.58
N LEU A 919 -40.34 -14.77 29.74
CA LEU A 919 -39.91 -14.19 31.00
C LEU A 919 -38.54 -14.71 31.44
N ALA A 920 -38.31 -16.02 31.38
CA ALA A 920 -37.01 -16.61 31.73
C ALA A 920 -35.86 -16.11 30.83
N ALA A 921 -36.11 -15.93 29.53
CA ALA A 921 -35.11 -15.42 28.59
C ALA A 921 -34.72 -13.96 28.87
N ILE A 922 -35.68 -13.09 29.20
CA ILE A 922 -35.37 -11.70 29.55
C ILE A 922 -34.79 -11.56 30.96
N GLU A 923 -35.16 -12.42 31.92
CA GLU A 923 -34.51 -12.50 33.25
C GLU A 923 -33.01 -12.81 33.11
N GLU A 924 -32.62 -13.72 32.21
CA GLU A 924 -31.22 -14.01 31.87
C GLU A 924 -30.52 -12.81 31.21
N SER A 925 -31.15 -12.18 30.19
CA SER A 925 -30.63 -10.98 29.51
C SER A 925 -30.39 -9.80 30.48
N VAL A 926 -31.35 -9.50 31.36
CA VAL A 926 -31.23 -8.43 32.37
C VAL A 926 -30.13 -8.75 33.37
N LYS A 927 -29.95 -10.01 33.78
CA LYS A 927 -28.86 -10.41 34.68
C LYS A 927 -27.48 -10.13 34.06
N MET A 928 -27.29 -10.50 32.79
CA MET A 928 -26.04 -10.26 32.06
C MET A 928 -25.80 -8.75 31.84
N ARG A 929 -26.82 -8.02 31.38
CA ARG A 929 -26.73 -6.56 31.22
C ARG A 929 -26.50 -5.80 32.54
N ARG A 930 -26.96 -6.31 33.68
CA ARG A 930 -26.59 -5.76 35.00
C ARG A 930 -25.11 -5.96 35.33
N ALA A 931 -24.52 -7.11 35.01
CA ALA A 931 -23.09 -7.36 35.22
C ALA A 931 -22.23 -6.48 34.30
N LEU A 932 -22.59 -6.41 33.01
CA LEU A 932 -21.97 -5.53 32.01
C LEU A 932 -22.05 -4.05 32.44
N HIS A 933 -23.23 -3.57 32.88
CA HIS A 933 -23.41 -2.22 33.41
C HIS A 933 -22.62 -1.96 34.70
N GLN A 934 -22.49 -2.93 35.61
CA GLN A 934 -21.62 -2.79 36.79
C GLN A 934 -20.14 -2.63 36.42
N ALA A 935 -19.68 -3.29 35.36
CA ALA A 935 -18.31 -3.18 34.87
C ALA A 935 -18.05 -1.91 34.03
N ARG A 936 -19.02 -1.50 33.18
CA ARG A 936 -18.91 -0.36 32.27
C ARG A 936 -20.25 0.41 32.19
N PRO A 937 -20.61 1.25 33.19
CA PRO A 937 -21.93 1.87 33.27
C PRO A 937 -22.32 2.66 32.02
N ALA A 938 -21.47 3.62 31.62
CA ALA A 938 -21.73 4.52 30.49
C ALA A 938 -21.80 3.83 29.11
N ALA A 939 -21.37 2.56 29.00
CA ALA A 939 -21.49 1.77 27.78
C ALA A 939 -22.84 1.03 27.71
N TYR A 940 -23.32 0.49 28.83
CA TYR A 940 -24.47 -0.42 28.87
C TYR A 940 -25.72 0.15 29.56
N GLU A 941 -25.73 1.42 29.97
CA GLU A 941 -26.89 2.06 30.63
C GLU A 941 -28.14 2.02 29.73
N ALA A 942 -28.01 2.35 28.44
CA ALA A 942 -29.11 2.28 27.47
C ALA A 942 -29.57 0.83 27.21
N ASP A 943 -28.63 -0.11 27.08
CA ASP A 943 -28.91 -1.54 26.90
C ASP A 943 -29.70 -2.14 28.08
N LEU A 944 -29.28 -1.82 29.31
CA LEU A 944 -29.95 -2.28 30.52
C LEU A 944 -31.33 -1.61 30.67
N ALA A 945 -31.48 -0.32 30.36
CA ALA A 945 -32.77 0.36 30.35
C ALA A 945 -33.75 -0.27 29.33
N MET A 946 -33.28 -0.62 28.13
CA MET A 946 -34.07 -1.35 27.12
C MET A 946 -34.45 -2.75 27.60
N ALA A 947 -33.52 -3.51 28.18
CA ALA A 947 -33.79 -4.84 28.71
C ALA A 947 -34.81 -4.81 29.85
N LEU A 948 -34.71 -3.84 30.76
CA LEU A 948 -35.65 -3.65 31.86
C LEU A 948 -37.05 -3.22 31.37
N ASN A 949 -37.15 -2.45 30.28
CA ASN A 949 -38.43 -2.17 29.63
C ASN A 949 -39.09 -3.44 29.08
N ASN A 950 -38.33 -4.26 28.37
CA ASN A 950 -38.84 -5.54 27.86
C ASN A 950 -39.17 -6.52 29.01
N TYR A 951 -38.40 -6.49 30.09
CA TYR A 951 -38.67 -7.26 31.30
C TYR A 951 -39.98 -6.86 31.98
N SER A 952 -40.27 -5.56 32.13
CA SER A 952 -41.57 -5.11 32.67
C SER A 952 -42.74 -5.62 31.84
N LEU A 953 -42.63 -5.58 30.50
CA LEU A 953 -43.66 -6.11 29.60
C LEU A 953 -43.89 -7.62 29.82
N ARG A 954 -42.82 -8.43 29.87
CA ARG A 954 -42.92 -9.88 30.18
C ARG A 954 -43.46 -10.15 31.58
N LEU A 955 -43.11 -9.33 32.58
CA LEU A 955 -43.63 -9.43 33.95
C LEU A 955 -45.13 -9.10 34.01
N SER A 956 -45.58 -8.07 33.31
CA SER A 956 -47.00 -7.68 33.23
C SER A 956 -47.83 -8.69 32.43
N GLU A 957 -47.28 -9.30 31.37
CA GLU A 957 -47.86 -10.47 30.68
C GLU A 957 -48.02 -11.67 31.61
N ALA A 958 -46.99 -11.98 32.41
CA ALA A 958 -47.02 -13.02 33.43
C ALA A 958 -47.87 -12.66 34.68
N GLY A 959 -48.49 -11.46 34.71
CA GLY A 959 -49.34 -10.99 35.80
C GLY A 959 -48.60 -10.52 37.06
N LYS A 960 -47.26 -10.51 37.06
CA LYS A 960 -46.37 -10.08 38.16
C LYS A 960 -46.32 -8.55 38.31
N ARG A 961 -47.48 -7.89 38.47
CA ARG A 961 -47.66 -6.42 38.40
C ARG A 961 -46.75 -5.61 39.34
N ALA A 962 -46.42 -6.13 40.52
CA ALA A 962 -45.54 -5.44 41.47
C ALA A 962 -44.07 -5.45 41.03
N GLU A 963 -43.61 -6.58 40.45
CA GLU A 963 -42.27 -6.70 39.87
C GLU A 963 -42.15 -5.86 38.60
N ALA A 964 -43.20 -5.84 37.76
CA ALA A 964 -43.27 -4.99 36.57
C ALA A 964 -43.14 -3.51 36.95
N LEU A 965 -43.96 -3.04 37.90
CA LEU A 965 -43.87 -1.65 38.38
C LEU A 965 -42.46 -1.30 38.86
N ALA A 966 -41.81 -2.17 39.66
CA ALA A 966 -40.44 -1.92 40.13
C ALA A 966 -39.41 -1.84 38.98
N ALA A 967 -39.48 -2.74 37.99
CA ALA A 967 -38.63 -2.67 36.80
C ALA A 967 -38.89 -1.38 35.98
N SER A 968 -40.13 -0.90 35.96
CA SER A 968 -40.51 0.33 35.25
C SER A 968 -40.11 1.63 35.94
N GLU A 969 -40.10 1.67 37.28
CA GLU A 969 -39.52 2.80 38.02
C GLU A 969 -38.00 2.88 37.80
N GLU A 970 -37.32 1.73 37.66
CA GLU A 970 -35.89 1.65 37.35
C GLU A 970 -35.59 2.14 35.91
N TYR A 971 -36.18 1.55 34.87
CA TYR A 971 -35.85 1.94 33.49
C TYR A 971 -36.26 3.38 33.16
N VAL A 972 -37.37 3.90 33.71
CA VAL A 972 -37.75 5.31 33.51
C VAL A 972 -36.74 6.24 34.19
N THR A 973 -36.13 5.84 35.29
CA THR A 973 -35.06 6.63 35.94
C THR A 973 -33.82 6.68 35.06
N MET A 974 -33.42 5.54 34.48
CA MET A 974 -32.29 5.47 33.53
C MET A 974 -32.56 6.29 32.26
N TYR A 975 -33.70 6.11 31.59
CA TYR A 975 -34.04 6.92 30.41
C TYR A 975 -34.19 8.42 30.71
N ARG A 976 -34.54 8.82 31.94
CA ARG A 976 -34.50 10.23 32.36
C ARG A 976 -33.08 10.76 32.48
N ALA A 977 -32.13 9.99 33.01
CA ALA A 977 -30.72 10.37 33.07
C ALA A 977 -30.10 10.45 31.66
N LEU A 978 -30.32 9.43 30.84
CA LEU A 978 -29.90 9.37 29.44
C LEU A 978 -30.47 10.55 28.63
N HIS A 979 -31.76 10.87 28.77
CA HIS A 979 -32.38 12.04 28.13
C HIS A 979 -31.85 13.38 28.68
N GLN A 980 -31.51 13.50 29.96
CA GLN A 980 -30.86 14.71 30.48
C GLN A 980 -29.46 14.92 29.87
N ALA A 981 -28.70 13.84 29.65
CA ALA A 981 -27.39 13.91 29.01
C ALA A 981 -27.45 14.11 27.49
N ARG A 982 -28.40 13.47 26.79
CA ARG A 982 -28.56 13.52 25.33
C ARG A 982 -30.05 13.60 24.93
N PRO A 983 -30.70 14.78 25.05
CA PRO A 983 -32.15 14.91 24.85
C PRO A 983 -32.64 14.41 23.49
N VAL A 984 -31.98 14.84 22.40
CA VAL A 984 -32.35 14.51 21.02
C VAL A 984 -32.26 13.01 20.72
N ALA A 985 -31.36 12.28 21.40
CA ALA A 985 -31.19 10.85 21.20
C ALA A 985 -32.32 10.05 21.88
N TYR A 986 -32.62 10.37 23.14
CA TYR A 986 -33.49 9.54 23.99
C TYR A 986 -34.90 10.09 24.21
N GLU A 987 -35.34 11.17 23.53
CA GLU A 987 -36.71 11.69 23.68
C GLU A 987 -37.77 10.67 23.23
N ALA A 988 -37.50 9.90 22.18
CA ALA A 988 -38.39 8.85 21.69
C ALA A 988 -38.47 7.65 22.66
N ASP A 989 -37.32 7.22 23.19
CA ASP A 989 -37.24 6.10 24.12
C ASP A 989 -37.88 6.45 25.46
N LEU A 990 -37.60 7.65 26.00
CA LEU A 990 -38.25 8.15 27.21
C LEU A 990 -39.77 8.29 27.03
N ALA A 991 -40.25 8.74 25.86
CA ALA A 991 -41.68 8.77 25.57
C ALA A 991 -42.32 7.37 25.54
N SER A 992 -41.61 6.38 25.00
CA SER A 992 -42.03 4.96 24.98
C SER A 992 -42.04 4.36 26.39
N ALA A 993 -40.96 4.57 27.13
CA ALA A 993 -40.76 4.15 28.51
C ALA A 993 -41.86 4.70 29.43
N LEU A 994 -42.16 6.00 29.36
CA LEU A 994 -43.22 6.65 30.13
C LEU A 994 -44.61 6.12 29.75
N ARG A 995 -44.86 5.79 28.47
CA ARG A 995 -46.11 5.15 28.05
C ARG A 995 -46.27 3.78 28.71
N ASN A 996 -45.24 2.93 28.68
CA ASN A 996 -45.31 1.60 29.28
C ASN A 996 -45.44 1.68 30.81
N TYR A 997 -44.69 2.57 31.45
CA TYR A 997 -44.79 2.86 32.89
C TYR A 997 -46.19 3.34 33.29
N SER A 998 -46.87 4.14 32.45
CA SER A 998 -48.26 4.54 32.71
C SER A 998 -49.25 3.35 32.73
N ILE A 999 -48.96 2.28 31.98
CA ILE A 999 -49.77 1.06 31.97
C ILE A 999 -49.53 0.26 33.27
N ASP A 1000 -48.26 0.08 33.66
CA ASP A 1000 -47.89 -0.64 34.88
C ASP A 1000 -48.40 0.09 36.14
N LEU A 1001 -48.28 1.42 36.21
CA LEU A 1001 -48.91 2.26 37.24
C LEU A 1001 -50.43 2.09 37.30
N ASN A 1002 -51.11 2.08 36.16
CA ASN A 1002 -52.58 1.91 36.11
C ASN A 1002 -53.00 0.50 36.55
N CYS A 1003 -52.22 -0.52 36.20
CA CYS A 1003 -52.39 -1.90 36.65
C CYS A 1003 -52.12 -2.09 38.16
N ALA A 1004 -51.28 -1.23 38.76
CA ALA A 1004 -51.03 -1.16 40.19
C ALA A 1004 -52.00 -0.22 40.97
N GLY A 1005 -53.01 0.35 40.30
CA GLY A 1005 -54.00 1.25 40.92
C GLY A 1005 -53.52 2.69 41.16
N ARG A 1006 -52.31 3.06 40.71
CA ARG A 1006 -51.75 4.41 40.82
C ARG A 1006 -52.25 5.32 39.70
N HIS A 1007 -53.58 5.39 39.54
CA HIS A 1007 -54.26 6.03 38.41
C HIS A 1007 -53.85 7.50 38.16
N LYS A 1008 -53.62 8.28 39.23
CA LYS A 1008 -53.17 9.68 39.10
C LYS A 1008 -51.75 9.78 38.53
N ASP A 1009 -50.83 8.93 38.99
CA ASP A 1009 -49.45 8.90 38.53
C ASP A 1009 -49.39 8.39 37.07
N ALA A 1010 -50.23 7.40 36.74
CA ALA A 1010 -50.41 6.89 35.38
C ALA A 1010 -50.88 7.99 34.42
N LEU A 1011 -51.84 8.82 34.84
CA LEU A 1011 -52.29 9.98 34.05
C LEU A 1011 -51.17 11.01 33.85
N GLN A 1012 -50.31 11.26 34.83
CA GLN A 1012 -49.15 12.14 34.62
C GLN A 1012 -48.16 11.53 33.61
N ALA A 1013 -47.76 10.27 33.79
CA ALA A 1013 -46.79 9.60 32.94
C ALA A 1013 -47.23 9.51 31.47
N ILE A 1014 -48.52 9.30 31.20
CA ILE A 1014 -49.02 9.28 29.81
C ILE A 1014 -49.15 10.67 29.19
N GLU A 1015 -49.45 11.73 29.95
CA GLU A 1015 -49.47 13.10 29.40
C GLU A 1015 -48.03 13.61 29.16
N ASP A 1016 -47.05 13.23 30.00
CA ASP A 1016 -45.61 13.47 29.77
C ASP A 1016 -45.11 12.76 28.48
N SER A 1017 -45.52 11.50 28.29
CA SER A 1017 -45.27 10.72 27.06
C SER A 1017 -45.90 11.39 25.84
N LEU A 1018 -47.17 11.81 25.94
CA LEU A 1018 -47.90 12.49 24.87
C LEU A 1018 -47.26 13.82 24.48
N ALA A 1019 -46.85 14.64 25.45
CA ALA A 1019 -46.17 15.90 25.18
C ALA A 1019 -44.87 15.69 24.38
N SER A 1020 -44.17 14.59 24.62
CA SER A 1020 -42.94 14.22 23.91
C SER A 1020 -43.22 13.67 22.52
N TYR A 1021 -44.18 12.74 22.38
CA TYR A 1021 -44.62 12.27 21.06
C TYR A 1021 -45.24 13.38 20.19
N GLN A 1022 -45.87 14.40 20.78
CA GLN A 1022 -46.35 15.57 20.03
C GLN A 1022 -45.19 16.40 19.44
N ARG A 1023 -44.10 16.62 20.20
CA ARG A 1023 -42.89 17.32 19.69
C ARG A 1023 -42.20 16.52 18.59
N LEU A 1024 -42.05 15.21 18.80
CA LEU A 1024 -41.45 14.30 17.81
C LEU A 1024 -42.30 14.21 16.52
N ASN A 1025 -43.62 14.11 16.65
CA ASN A 1025 -44.57 14.07 15.52
C ASN A 1025 -44.64 15.40 14.75
N GLN A 1026 -44.34 16.54 15.38
CA GLN A 1026 -44.20 17.82 14.64
C GLN A 1026 -42.93 17.85 13.77
N GLN A 1027 -41.89 17.10 14.12
CA GLN A 1027 -40.61 17.04 13.39
C GLN A 1027 -40.58 15.93 12.33
N ARG A 1028 -41.07 14.72 12.67
CA ARG A 1028 -41.11 13.54 11.80
C ARG A 1028 -42.50 12.87 11.88
N PRO A 1029 -43.54 13.45 11.24
CA PRO A 1029 -44.92 12.96 11.36
C PRO A 1029 -45.07 11.49 10.95
N GLU A 1030 -44.45 11.12 9.82
CA GLU A 1030 -44.51 9.77 9.24
C GLU A 1030 -43.97 8.68 10.17
N ALA A 1031 -43.03 9.02 11.06
CA ALA A 1031 -42.48 8.09 12.05
C ALA A 1031 -43.34 8.01 13.33
N PHE A 1032 -43.81 9.14 13.85
CA PHE A 1032 -44.38 9.21 15.21
C PHE A 1032 -45.91 9.26 15.28
N GLN A 1033 -46.63 9.39 14.16
CA GLN A 1033 -48.09 9.48 14.17
C GLN A 1033 -48.77 8.26 14.81
N GLN A 1034 -48.28 7.04 14.53
CA GLN A 1034 -48.79 5.84 15.19
C GLN A 1034 -48.47 5.80 16.69
N HIS A 1035 -47.29 6.26 17.10
CA HIS A 1035 -46.89 6.28 18.51
C HIS A 1035 -47.75 7.26 19.32
N LEU A 1036 -48.01 8.45 18.75
CA LEU A 1036 -48.93 9.44 19.30
C LEU A 1036 -50.34 8.85 19.48
N GLN A 1037 -50.90 8.21 18.45
CA GLN A 1037 -52.21 7.55 18.52
C GLN A 1037 -52.25 6.41 19.58
N ARG A 1038 -51.19 5.60 19.68
CA ARG A 1038 -51.07 4.54 20.70
C ARG A 1038 -50.99 5.12 22.11
N ALA A 1039 -50.36 6.28 22.30
CA ALA A 1039 -50.32 6.99 23.58
C ALA A 1039 -51.68 7.63 23.93
N GLU A 1040 -52.39 8.21 22.96
CA GLU A 1040 -53.74 8.77 23.17
C GLU A 1040 -54.76 7.68 23.53
N GLY A 1041 -54.71 6.53 22.86
CA GLY A 1041 -55.49 5.35 23.23
C GLY A 1041 -55.18 4.85 24.64
N THR A 1042 -53.90 4.85 25.03
CA THR A 1042 -53.47 4.47 26.40
C THR A 1042 -54.01 5.45 27.44
N ARG A 1043 -53.95 6.76 27.19
CA ARG A 1043 -54.56 7.78 28.06
C ARG A 1043 -56.06 7.59 28.21
N ASN A 1044 -56.76 7.36 27.11
CA ASN A 1044 -58.22 7.19 27.12
C ASN A 1044 -58.62 5.91 27.89
N TRP A 1045 -57.83 4.84 27.80
CA TRP A 1045 -57.99 3.63 28.62
C TRP A 1045 -57.74 3.89 30.11
N ILE A 1046 -56.69 4.62 30.49
CA ILE A 1046 -56.45 5.02 31.89
C ILE A 1046 -57.64 5.85 32.41
N ARG A 1047 -58.08 6.86 31.67
CA ARG A 1047 -59.25 7.71 32.00
C ARG A 1047 -60.58 6.94 32.06
N SER A 1048 -60.66 5.71 31.53
CA SER A 1048 -61.85 4.85 31.64
C SER A 1048 -61.85 3.95 32.90
N ARG A 1049 -60.76 3.98 33.68
CA ARG A 1049 -60.57 3.19 34.91
C ARG A 1049 -60.27 4.02 36.16
N SER A 1050 -59.98 5.31 35.99
CA SER A 1050 -59.79 6.32 37.05
C SER A 1050 -61.10 6.98 37.46
#